data_AF-A0A8T0C5Y4-F1
#
_entry.id   AF-A0A8T0C5Y4-F1
#
_cell.length_a   1.000
_cell.length_b   1.000
_cell.length_c   1.000
_cell.angle_alpha   90.00
_cell.angle_beta   90.00
_cell.angle_gamma   90.00
#
_symmetry.space_group_name_H-M   'P 1'
#
loop_
_entity.id
_entity.type
_entity.pdbx_description
1 polymer ?
#
loop_
_entity_poly.entity_id
_entity_poly.type
_entity_poly.pdbx_seq_one_letter_code
_entity_poly.pdbx_strand_id
1 'polypeptide(L)'
;MALIQQVKQALNRLIDSDDGWLELLNHHGWQIDLATLRQLSDDDFKEALLTEPLTVDRSLNGFTDFHISASHLISAGEPAKSLLYHAFASPNVITKPDGFELQAFPTRAEIEVVENFVFAARQATLSDIEQQARTIMGFPDNVELELAVCSFSTEYRVAQSTVHGTHADMCFSRTGIARVGTDEAFYSPELRGYSVFLENDDIHQIRVLPCHFSPYIAAKLKGRKDRFGPVAVLSENVDDSANEFWVPLHKLFTGEECISGLKLEVDQQANLYNQKLEKFAELLNREGLSEVPESKLHQSPFRLTELLAEWGDTTIFGAGALVPVAHSLVAGAALDEAPLAFKTPEMTDSGLFYNAFAPTLAMQAERSGARPWPEYAHIREKVNDDGSQTSLTDNPEVIDITKQGGFNALHYLDFAADGSVTPRVKLAESNTGLSHNGKPLENISAYSLVSAPDFFPKVRQRFVYSWWKNDVPKQARAGTLPAWWSWLVENNHWQNLWRADPTPLSDLRVAANIQLPDSPFTKNDITASAIVALPQTEVTTDGTTAEIIKMAHPKRNTFLPDGAAGIFAPGWDTSFDTLSTPEGNVDHLAAYGLGSPFPEDAKLCAALSTFWPAAAPDTTRTFFEVPFSAGSVVPLTDAESGVGGEVSWDGLTGPHFVDRNAERSVVQFPDYPRADYTRNALNGLFSIAQTSKVSLEEYKRRIVAMLRVYRAIDKLDNKNDAHIVSFKQVNPGDSELEQAEERTNADLTGPIYRVEGFDNEFSGQQNVSSPTPTDETKHYAQYQVKVSWVVFVGSGDNVLMRLNLGDGSARRSSWVIRDV
;
A
#
# COMPACT_ATOMS: atom_id res chain seq x y z
N MET A 1 16.67 -30.06 18.95
CA MET A 1 15.68 -29.93 20.07
C MET A 1 15.78 -28.55 20.73
N ALA A 2 15.73 -27.47 19.94
CA ALA A 2 15.70 -26.10 20.46
C ALA A 2 14.32 -25.45 20.29
N LEU A 3 13.54 -25.87 19.28
CA LEU A 3 12.27 -25.19 18.95
C LEU A 3 11.17 -25.40 19.99
N ILE A 4 10.95 -26.64 20.46
CA ILE A 4 9.92 -26.91 21.47
C ILE A 4 10.15 -26.11 22.77
N GLN A 5 11.41 -25.96 23.17
CA GLN A 5 11.80 -25.17 24.33
C GLN A 5 11.48 -23.68 24.11
N GLN A 6 11.76 -23.15 22.92
CA GLN A 6 11.46 -21.77 22.58
C GLN A 6 9.94 -21.51 22.52
N VAL A 7 9.15 -22.45 21.96
CA VAL A 7 7.67 -22.37 22.00
C VAL A 7 7.18 -22.32 23.45
N LYS A 8 7.70 -23.21 24.31
CA LYS A 8 7.35 -23.25 25.73
C LYS A 8 7.74 -21.96 26.46
N GLN A 9 8.91 -21.39 26.14
CA GLN A 9 9.37 -20.12 26.71
C GLN A 9 8.48 -18.94 26.30
N ALA A 10 8.13 -18.83 25.02
CA ALA A 10 7.23 -17.79 24.51
C ALA A 10 5.87 -17.86 25.21
N LEU A 11 5.32 -19.07 25.35
CA LEU A 11 4.04 -19.29 26.02
C LEU A 11 4.09 -18.94 27.52
N ASN A 12 5.14 -19.36 28.24
CA ASN A 12 5.35 -18.98 29.64
C ASN A 12 5.44 -17.46 29.80
N ARG A 13 6.22 -16.78 28.95
CA ARG A 13 6.38 -15.31 29.01
C ARG A 13 5.04 -14.60 28.81
N LEU A 14 4.25 -15.04 27.83
CA LEU A 14 2.94 -14.44 27.55
C LEU A 14 1.98 -14.60 28.72
N ILE A 15 1.86 -15.81 29.25
CA ILE A 15 0.98 -16.09 30.40
C ILE A 15 1.46 -15.34 31.66
N ASP A 16 2.77 -15.21 31.87
CA ASP A 16 3.33 -14.42 32.98
C ASP A 16 3.02 -12.93 32.86
N SER A 17 2.93 -12.43 31.63
CA SER A 17 2.64 -11.01 31.35
C SER A 17 1.15 -10.71 31.42
N ASP A 18 0.31 -11.67 31.03
CA ASP A 18 -1.15 -11.58 31.06
C ASP A 18 -1.77 -12.99 31.14
N ASP A 19 -2.44 -13.27 32.26
CA ASP A 19 -3.14 -14.54 32.51
C ASP A 19 -4.28 -14.82 31.53
N GLY A 20 -4.74 -13.79 30.80
CA GLY A 20 -5.74 -13.91 29.75
C GLY A 20 -5.38 -14.91 28.66
N TRP A 21 -4.09 -15.14 28.40
CA TRP A 21 -3.64 -16.17 27.47
C TRP A 21 -3.93 -17.59 27.97
N LEU A 22 -3.77 -17.82 29.27
CA LEU A 22 -4.10 -19.10 29.89
C LEU A 22 -5.60 -19.34 29.88
N GLU A 23 -6.38 -18.31 30.22
CA GLU A 23 -7.84 -18.33 30.14
C GLU A 23 -8.33 -18.64 28.72
N LEU A 24 -7.72 -18.00 27.71
CA LEU A 24 -8.05 -18.22 26.31
C LEU A 24 -7.80 -19.67 25.87
N LEU A 25 -6.64 -20.24 26.18
CA LEU A 25 -6.33 -21.62 25.81
C LEU A 25 -7.20 -22.63 26.58
N ASN A 26 -7.47 -22.37 27.87
CA ASN A 26 -8.40 -23.17 28.68
C ASN A 26 -9.81 -23.14 28.08
N HIS A 27 -10.29 -21.98 27.62
CA HIS A 27 -11.61 -21.84 26.99
C HIS A 27 -11.78 -22.73 25.76
N HIS A 28 -10.71 -22.89 24.96
CA HIS A 28 -10.71 -23.78 23.80
C HIS A 28 -10.43 -25.26 24.13
N GLY A 29 -10.36 -25.62 25.43
CA GLY A 29 -10.31 -27.00 25.89
C GLY A 29 -8.94 -27.51 26.33
N TRP A 30 -7.88 -26.71 26.27
CA TRP A 30 -6.58 -27.11 26.81
C TRP A 30 -6.48 -26.79 28.31
N GLN A 31 -7.07 -27.63 29.14
CA GLN A 31 -7.20 -27.42 30.58
C GLN A 31 -5.86 -27.59 31.30
N ILE A 32 -5.11 -26.51 31.44
CA ILE A 32 -3.79 -26.48 32.10
C ILE A 32 -3.67 -25.26 33.02
N ASP A 33 -2.87 -25.40 34.08
CA ASP A 33 -2.42 -24.28 34.90
C ASP A 33 -0.94 -23.96 34.65
N LEU A 34 -0.52 -22.74 34.99
CA LEU A 34 0.84 -22.28 34.76
C LEU A 34 1.90 -23.13 35.49
N ALA A 35 1.57 -23.65 36.68
CA ALA A 35 2.50 -24.49 37.43
C ALA A 35 2.76 -25.82 36.72
N THR A 36 1.70 -26.44 36.21
CA THR A 36 1.73 -27.68 35.42
C THR A 36 2.46 -27.47 34.11
N LEU A 37 2.13 -26.41 33.36
CA LEU A 37 2.82 -26.04 32.12
C LEU A 37 4.33 -25.97 32.32
N ARG A 38 4.79 -25.29 33.38
CA ARG A 38 6.21 -25.16 33.70
C ARG A 38 6.87 -26.50 34.04
N GLN A 39 6.15 -27.41 34.69
CA GLN A 39 6.66 -28.71 35.12
C GLN A 39 6.68 -29.78 34.02
N LEU A 40 5.91 -29.63 32.94
CA LEU A 40 5.91 -30.57 31.81
C LEU A 40 7.34 -30.77 31.27
N SER A 41 7.72 -32.00 30.93
CA SER A 41 8.94 -32.19 30.15
C SER A 41 8.75 -31.63 28.73
N ASP A 42 9.85 -31.42 27.99
CA ASP A 42 9.74 -30.96 26.59
C ASP A 42 8.98 -31.99 25.73
N ASP A 43 9.15 -33.29 26.02
CA ASP A 43 8.45 -34.37 25.31
C ASP A 43 6.96 -34.41 25.66
N ASP A 44 6.61 -34.28 26.95
CA ASP A 44 5.19 -34.23 27.37
C ASP A 44 4.50 -32.97 26.83
N PHE A 45 5.20 -31.83 26.81
CA PHE A 45 4.67 -30.60 26.23
C PHE A 45 4.47 -30.74 24.72
N LYS A 46 5.44 -31.33 24.00
CA LYS A 46 5.31 -31.63 22.57
C LYS A 46 4.12 -32.56 22.30
N GLU A 47 3.98 -33.62 23.08
CA GLU A 47 2.86 -34.56 22.97
C GLU A 47 1.53 -33.83 23.18
N ALA A 48 1.41 -33.03 24.25
CA ALA A 48 0.22 -32.23 24.53
C ALA A 48 -0.14 -31.28 23.37
N LEU A 49 0.85 -30.62 22.73
CA LEU A 49 0.59 -29.75 21.59
C LEU A 49 0.01 -30.49 20.37
N LEU A 50 0.43 -31.74 20.16
CA LEU A 50 0.19 -32.48 18.91
C LEU A 50 -0.98 -33.46 18.99
N THR A 51 -1.28 -34.01 20.17
CA THR A 51 -2.20 -35.15 20.30
C THR A 51 -3.42 -34.88 21.18
N GLU A 52 -3.40 -33.86 22.02
CA GLU A 52 -4.56 -33.52 22.85
C GLU A 52 -5.67 -32.85 22.01
N PRO A 53 -6.88 -33.43 21.95
CA PRO A 53 -7.98 -32.86 21.21
C PRO A 53 -8.60 -31.68 21.96
N LEU A 54 -8.95 -30.65 21.20
CA LEU A 54 -9.56 -29.40 21.68
C LEU A 54 -11.04 -29.31 21.32
N THR A 55 -11.81 -28.64 22.17
CA THR A 55 -13.18 -28.22 21.86
C THR A 55 -13.16 -26.72 21.57
N VAL A 56 -12.84 -26.38 20.33
CA VAL A 56 -12.61 -24.99 19.93
C VAL A 56 -13.93 -24.23 19.76
N ASP A 57 -14.18 -23.26 20.64
CA ASP A 57 -15.26 -22.28 20.48
C ASP A 57 -14.96 -21.26 19.37
N ARG A 58 -15.62 -21.42 18.22
CA ARG A 58 -15.52 -20.51 17.06
C ARG A 58 -16.54 -19.37 17.10
N SER A 59 -17.31 -19.23 18.17
CA SER A 59 -18.13 -18.04 18.40
C SER A 59 -17.36 -16.94 19.12
N LEU A 60 -16.23 -17.27 19.74
CA LEU A 60 -15.37 -16.32 20.42
C LEU A 60 -14.73 -15.35 19.42
N ASN A 61 -14.76 -14.05 19.77
CA ASN A 61 -14.13 -13.02 18.96
C ASN A 61 -12.63 -13.30 18.78
N GLY A 62 -12.14 -13.12 17.55
CA GLY A 62 -10.78 -13.48 17.17
C GLY A 62 -10.62 -14.92 16.64
N PHE A 63 -11.55 -15.83 16.91
CA PHE A 63 -11.53 -17.24 16.45
C PHE A 63 -12.68 -17.58 15.50
N THR A 64 -13.50 -16.60 15.12
CA THR A 64 -14.66 -16.79 14.23
C THR A 64 -14.29 -17.28 12.84
N ASP A 65 -13.09 -16.95 12.37
CA ASP A 65 -12.54 -17.42 11.10
C ASP A 65 -11.43 -18.47 11.28
N PHE A 66 -11.27 -19.04 12.46
CA PHE A 66 -10.35 -20.16 12.65
C PHE A 66 -10.88 -21.42 11.95
N HIS A 67 -9.98 -22.21 11.35
CA HIS A 67 -10.33 -23.33 10.47
C HIS A 67 -11.34 -24.29 11.11
N ILE A 68 -12.39 -24.66 10.38
CA ILE A 68 -13.57 -25.36 10.95
C ILE A 68 -13.27 -26.78 11.45
N SER A 69 -12.36 -27.51 10.80
CA SER A 69 -11.98 -28.87 11.19
C SER A 69 -10.81 -28.94 12.19
N ALA A 70 -10.25 -27.80 12.59
CA ALA A 70 -9.12 -27.75 13.52
C ALA A 70 -9.51 -28.17 14.94
N SER A 71 -8.68 -29.01 15.58
CA SER A 71 -8.99 -29.59 16.89
C SER A 71 -7.75 -29.84 17.75
N HIS A 72 -6.62 -29.21 17.45
CA HIS A 72 -5.36 -29.39 18.19
C HIS A 72 -4.67 -28.04 18.39
N LEU A 73 -3.76 -27.95 19.37
CA LEU A 73 -2.95 -26.75 19.58
C LEU A 73 -2.00 -26.53 18.39
N ILE A 74 -1.37 -27.60 17.90
CA ILE A 74 -0.52 -27.62 16.71
C ILE A 74 -0.97 -28.78 15.81
N SER A 75 -1.27 -28.46 14.56
CA SER A 75 -1.47 -29.44 13.48
C SER A 75 -0.23 -29.44 12.59
N ALA A 76 0.49 -30.56 12.56
CA ALA A 76 1.79 -30.67 11.91
C ALA A 76 1.74 -30.28 10.42
N GLY A 77 2.50 -29.26 10.04
CA GLY A 77 2.57 -28.71 8.68
C GLY A 77 1.34 -27.91 8.25
N GLU A 78 0.37 -27.66 9.13
CA GLU A 78 -0.90 -26.98 8.81
C GLU A 78 -1.09 -25.74 9.71
N PRO A 79 -0.50 -24.59 9.37
CA PRO A 79 -0.61 -23.36 10.17
C PRO A 79 -2.06 -22.93 10.42
N ALA A 80 -2.94 -22.96 9.41
CA ALA A 80 -4.35 -22.60 9.57
C ALA A 80 -5.14 -23.49 10.55
N LYS A 81 -4.69 -24.73 10.78
CA LYS A 81 -5.34 -25.67 11.72
C LYS A 81 -4.68 -25.71 13.10
N SER A 82 -3.60 -24.95 13.29
CA SER A 82 -2.85 -24.88 14.55
C SER A 82 -3.40 -23.76 15.43
N LEU A 83 -4.18 -24.10 16.46
CA LEU A 83 -4.84 -23.11 17.33
C LEU A 83 -3.85 -22.16 18.01
N LEU A 84 -2.71 -22.68 18.49
CA LEU A 84 -1.68 -21.85 19.14
C LEU A 84 -1.06 -20.86 18.14
N TYR A 85 -0.80 -21.30 16.92
CA TYR A 85 -0.27 -20.42 15.87
C TYR A 85 -1.29 -19.34 15.48
N HIS A 86 -2.57 -19.72 15.28
CA HIS A 86 -3.63 -18.75 15.00
C HIS A 86 -3.77 -17.72 16.11
N ALA A 87 -3.80 -18.15 17.38
CA ALA A 87 -3.87 -17.25 18.53
C ALA A 87 -2.69 -16.27 18.56
N PHE A 88 -1.50 -16.72 18.16
CA PHE A 88 -0.30 -15.89 18.12
C PHE A 88 -0.28 -14.94 16.92
N ALA A 89 -0.70 -15.38 15.74
CA ALA A 89 -0.50 -14.67 14.48
C ALA A 89 -1.70 -13.84 14.02
N SER A 90 -2.91 -14.17 14.47
CA SER A 90 -4.14 -13.46 14.09
C SER A 90 -4.18 -12.06 14.71
N PRO A 91 -4.37 -10.99 13.91
CA PRO A 91 -4.52 -9.63 14.44
C PRO A 91 -5.87 -9.40 15.13
N ASN A 92 -6.81 -10.37 15.07
CA ASN A 92 -8.13 -10.26 15.68
C ASN A 92 -8.18 -10.91 17.07
N VAL A 93 -7.14 -11.61 17.50
CA VAL A 93 -7.03 -12.20 18.85
C VAL A 93 -6.49 -11.15 19.80
N ILE A 94 -7.40 -10.31 20.28
CA ILE A 94 -7.11 -9.14 21.14
C ILE A 94 -7.91 -9.13 22.45
N THR A 95 -8.86 -10.05 22.64
CA THR A 95 -9.70 -10.13 23.84
C THR A 95 -9.63 -11.50 24.49
N LYS A 96 -9.76 -11.51 25.82
CA LYS A 96 -9.99 -12.68 26.66
C LYS A 96 -11.40 -13.25 26.43
N PRO A 97 -11.69 -14.47 26.91
CA PRO A 97 -13.03 -15.07 26.82
C PRO A 97 -14.15 -14.25 27.45
N ASP A 98 -13.84 -13.45 28.47
CA ASP A 98 -14.79 -12.56 29.16
C ASP A 98 -15.05 -11.23 28.43
N GLY A 99 -14.35 -10.99 27.32
CA GLY A 99 -14.48 -9.81 26.46
C GLY A 99 -13.55 -8.65 26.83
N PHE A 100 -12.74 -8.74 27.88
CA PHE A 100 -11.73 -7.72 28.19
C PHE A 100 -10.51 -7.84 27.26
N GLU A 101 -9.83 -6.73 27.00
CA GLU A 101 -8.66 -6.70 26.13
C GLU A 101 -7.45 -7.39 26.77
N LEU A 102 -6.72 -8.15 25.95
CA LEU A 102 -5.40 -8.68 26.30
C LEU A 102 -4.40 -7.51 26.41
N GLN A 103 -3.50 -7.60 27.39
CA GLN A 103 -2.52 -6.56 27.72
C GLN A 103 -1.09 -6.91 27.29
N ALA A 104 -0.85 -8.18 26.93
CA ALA A 104 0.43 -8.65 26.42
C ALA A 104 0.23 -9.45 25.13
N PHE A 105 1.18 -9.33 24.19
CA PHE A 105 1.09 -9.96 22.88
C PHE A 105 2.41 -10.62 22.47
N PRO A 106 2.37 -11.62 21.57
CA PRO A 106 3.56 -12.23 20.99
C PRO A 106 4.41 -11.20 20.23
N THR A 107 5.73 -11.30 20.37
CA THR A 107 6.68 -10.63 19.49
C THR A 107 6.70 -11.30 18.12
N ARG A 108 7.24 -10.62 17.10
CA ARG A 108 7.36 -11.19 15.76
C ARG A 108 8.22 -12.47 15.74
N ALA A 109 9.33 -12.46 16.48
CA ALA A 109 10.22 -13.62 16.61
C ALA A 109 9.52 -14.82 17.25
N GLU A 110 8.69 -14.62 18.27
CA GLU A 110 7.93 -15.71 18.91
C GLU A 110 6.87 -16.31 18.00
N ILE A 111 6.19 -15.48 17.20
CA ILE A 111 5.27 -15.97 16.16
C ILE A 111 6.03 -16.86 15.18
N GLU A 112 7.24 -16.46 14.77
CA GLU A 112 8.08 -17.24 13.87
C GLU A 112 8.53 -18.57 14.49
N VAL A 113 8.86 -18.59 15.79
CA VAL A 113 9.22 -19.83 16.50
C VAL A 113 8.06 -20.83 16.46
N VAL A 114 6.83 -20.38 16.73
CA VAL A 114 5.65 -21.25 16.64
C VAL A 114 5.40 -21.70 15.20
N GLU A 115 5.55 -20.81 14.22
CA GLU A 115 5.45 -21.14 12.80
C GLU A 115 6.46 -22.23 12.40
N ASN A 116 7.74 -22.06 12.77
CA ASN A 116 8.80 -23.02 12.48
C ASN A 116 8.49 -24.38 13.13
N PHE A 117 7.98 -24.37 14.37
CA PHE A 117 7.57 -25.60 15.05
C PHE A 117 6.40 -26.30 14.36
N VAL A 118 5.40 -25.57 13.81
CA VAL A 118 4.31 -26.17 13.02
C VAL A 118 4.88 -27.00 11.87
N PHE A 119 5.82 -26.46 11.10
CA PHE A 119 6.46 -27.19 10.00
C PHE A 119 7.39 -28.31 10.51
N ALA A 120 8.16 -28.07 11.57
CA ALA A 120 9.05 -29.07 12.18
C ALA A 120 8.30 -30.30 12.70
N ALA A 121 7.11 -30.11 13.28
CA ALA A 121 6.32 -31.16 13.90
C ALA A 121 5.95 -32.30 12.93
N ARG A 122 5.94 -32.01 11.63
CA ARG A 122 5.69 -32.99 10.58
C ARG A 122 6.80 -34.03 10.43
N GLN A 123 8.04 -33.69 10.81
CA GLN A 123 9.22 -34.55 10.65
C GLN A 123 9.37 -35.10 9.22
N ALA A 124 9.05 -34.28 8.21
CA ALA A 124 9.00 -34.69 6.82
C ALA A 124 10.41 -34.75 6.19
N THR A 125 10.63 -35.74 5.34
CA THR A 125 11.72 -35.75 4.35
C THR A 125 11.30 -34.95 3.10
N LEU A 126 12.25 -34.65 2.20
CA LEU A 126 11.92 -34.05 0.89
C LEU A 126 10.96 -34.93 0.07
N SER A 127 11.10 -36.25 0.15
CA SER A 127 10.19 -37.20 -0.49
C SER A 127 8.77 -37.12 0.07
N ASP A 128 8.62 -36.96 1.38
CA ASP A 128 7.29 -36.82 2.01
C ASP A 128 6.60 -35.52 1.61
N ILE A 129 7.38 -34.43 1.49
CA ILE A 129 6.88 -33.12 1.04
C ILE A 129 6.36 -33.24 -0.40
N GLU A 130 7.16 -33.81 -1.31
CA GLU A 130 6.77 -34.03 -2.70
C GLU A 130 5.52 -34.93 -2.80
N GLN A 131 5.51 -36.06 -2.08
CA GLN A 131 4.40 -37.01 -2.12
C GLN A 131 3.08 -36.39 -1.65
N GLN A 132 3.11 -35.60 -0.58
CA GLN A 132 1.90 -34.92 -0.11
C GLN A 132 1.40 -33.90 -1.15
N ALA A 133 2.29 -33.11 -1.76
CA ALA A 133 1.90 -32.18 -2.80
C ALA A 133 1.24 -32.91 -3.98
N ARG A 134 1.80 -34.06 -4.41
CA ARG A 134 1.18 -34.93 -5.43
C ARG A 134 -0.22 -35.37 -5.02
N THR A 135 -0.37 -35.86 -3.79
CA THR A 135 -1.66 -36.34 -3.27
C THR A 135 -2.71 -35.22 -3.25
N ILE A 136 -2.36 -34.04 -2.73
CA ILE A 136 -3.28 -32.89 -2.65
C ILE A 136 -3.69 -32.42 -4.05
N MET A 137 -2.73 -32.35 -4.98
CA MET A 137 -2.97 -31.89 -6.35
C MET A 137 -3.58 -32.96 -7.26
N GLY A 138 -3.64 -34.21 -6.81
CA GLY A 138 -4.18 -35.34 -7.57
C GLY A 138 -3.25 -35.81 -8.71
N PHE A 139 -1.94 -35.63 -8.57
CA PHE A 139 -0.98 -36.12 -9.56
C PHE A 139 -0.67 -37.62 -9.33
N PRO A 140 -0.59 -38.42 -10.41
CA PRO A 140 -0.05 -39.78 -10.34
C PRO A 140 1.41 -39.81 -9.86
N ASP A 141 1.82 -40.92 -9.25
CA ASP A 141 3.18 -41.09 -8.69
C ASP A 141 4.30 -40.96 -9.74
N ASN A 142 4.00 -41.16 -11.02
CA ASN A 142 4.98 -41.10 -12.11
C ASN A 142 5.21 -39.69 -12.70
N VAL A 143 4.49 -38.66 -12.24
CA VAL A 143 4.59 -37.28 -12.79
C VAL A 143 5.57 -36.45 -12.00
N GLU A 144 6.84 -36.33 -12.38
CA GLU A 144 7.83 -35.52 -11.64
C GLU A 144 7.32 -34.08 -11.34
N LEU A 145 7.38 -33.63 -10.08
CA LEU A 145 7.09 -32.25 -9.72
C LEU A 145 8.40 -31.45 -9.81
N GLU A 146 8.35 -30.31 -10.48
CA GLU A 146 9.48 -29.37 -10.47
C GLU A 146 9.53 -28.69 -9.10
N LEU A 147 10.53 -29.07 -8.30
CA LEU A 147 10.75 -28.52 -6.96
C LEU A 147 11.91 -27.51 -6.98
N ALA A 148 11.77 -26.47 -6.16
CA ALA A 148 12.81 -25.48 -5.92
C ALA A 148 12.76 -24.94 -4.49
N VAL A 149 13.81 -24.22 -4.11
CA VAL A 149 13.86 -23.38 -2.92
C VAL A 149 13.46 -21.97 -3.34
N CYS A 150 12.29 -21.51 -2.93
CA CYS A 150 11.78 -20.20 -3.29
C CYS A 150 11.72 -19.28 -2.07
N SER A 151 12.14 -18.02 -2.22
CA SER A 151 11.81 -16.98 -1.24
C SER A 151 10.39 -16.47 -1.47
N PHE A 152 9.63 -16.27 -0.41
CA PHE A 152 8.30 -15.67 -0.44
C PHE A 152 8.18 -14.58 0.61
N SER A 153 7.49 -13.49 0.27
CA SER A 153 6.88 -12.62 1.26
C SER A 153 5.64 -13.29 1.85
N THR A 154 5.50 -13.28 3.18
CA THR A 154 4.51 -14.11 3.90
C THR A 154 3.74 -13.35 4.96
N GLU A 155 2.41 -13.44 4.94
CA GLU A 155 1.54 -12.82 5.94
C GLU A 155 0.43 -13.78 6.38
N TYR A 156 0.25 -13.97 7.70
CA TYR A 156 -0.92 -14.66 8.24
C TYR A 156 -2.11 -13.70 8.28
N ARG A 157 -3.21 -14.07 7.63
CA ARG A 157 -4.30 -13.16 7.30
C ARG A 157 -5.64 -13.70 7.78
N VAL A 158 -6.54 -12.78 8.10
CA VAL A 158 -7.96 -13.08 8.38
C VAL A 158 -8.67 -13.55 7.11
N ALA A 159 -9.75 -14.32 7.26
CA ALA A 159 -10.44 -14.99 6.15
C ALA A 159 -10.75 -14.10 4.95
N GLN A 160 -11.32 -12.91 5.16
CA GLN A 160 -11.64 -11.98 4.06
C GLN A 160 -10.43 -11.57 3.21
N SER A 161 -9.22 -11.74 3.74
CA SER A 161 -7.95 -11.33 3.14
C SER A 161 -7.13 -12.52 2.61
N THR A 162 -7.63 -13.75 2.78
CA THR A 162 -6.95 -14.95 2.26
C THR A 162 -7.35 -15.23 0.82
N VAL A 163 -6.60 -16.13 0.18
CA VAL A 163 -6.79 -16.52 -1.22
C VAL A 163 -8.17 -17.12 -1.50
N HIS A 164 -8.66 -17.94 -0.56
CA HIS A 164 -9.91 -18.68 -0.67
C HIS A 164 -11.08 -17.97 0.02
N GLY A 165 -10.84 -17.03 0.94
CA GLY A 165 -11.89 -16.21 1.55
C GLY A 165 -12.71 -16.91 2.65
N THR A 166 -12.28 -18.07 3.16
CA THR A 166 -13.11 -18.94 4.03
C THR A 166 -12.65 -19.10 5.47
N HIS A 167 -11.35 -18.97 5.76
CA HIS A 167 -10.77 -19.01 7.11
C HIS A 167 -9.45 -18.24 7.11
N ALA A 168 -8.95 -17.88 8.30
CA ALA A 168 -7.63 -17.30 8.45
C ALA A 168 -6.54 -18.30 8.00
N ASP A 169 -5.54 -17.81 7.26
CA ASP A 169 -4.46 -18.63 6.71
C ASP A 169 -3.24 -17.78 6.31
N MET A 170 -2.12 -18.44 6.07
CA MET A 170 -0.93 -17.88 5.46
C MET A 170 -1.17 -17.56 3.98
N CYS A 171 -0.75 -16.37 3.58
CA CYS A 171 -0.71 -15.93 2.19
C CYS A 171 0.72 -15.62 1.78
N PHE A 172 1.04 -15.94 0.52
CA PHE A 172 2.40 -15.94 0.00
C PHE A 172 2.45 -15.20 -1.32
N SER A 173 3.49 -14.40 -1.53
CA SER A 173 3.82 -13.87 -2.85
C SER A 173 5.32 -13.92 -3.06
N ARG A 174 5.77 -14.09 -4.31
CA ARG A 174 7.18 -13.86 -4.65
C ARG A 174 7.44 -12.38 -4.92
N THR A 175 6.56 -11.49 -4.53
CA THR A 175 6.78 -10.04 -4.47
C THR A 175 6.51 -9.55 -3.05
N GLY A 176 7.44 -8.78 -2.50
CA GLY A 176 7.28 -8.12 -1.21
C GLY A 176 7.55 -6.61 -1.31
N ILE A 177 6.84 -5.81 -0.50
CA ILE A 177 6.91 -4.35 -0.53
C ILE A 177 7.30 -3.83 0.86
N ALA A 178 8.47 -3.19 0.93
CA ALA A 178 8.87 -2.36 2.06
C ALA A 178 8.64 -0.86 1.74
N ARG A 179 8.56 0.00 2.74
CA ARG A 179 8.27 1.43 2.57
C ARG A 179 9.31 2.30 3.27
N VAL A 180 9.86 3.28 2.54
CA VAL A 180 10.82 4.25 3.09
C VAL A 180 10.16 5.16 4.14
N GLY A 181 10.99 5.78 4.97
CA GLY A 181 10.57 6.61 6.09
C GLY A 181 11.74 7.37 6.70
N THR A 182 11.43 8.30 7.58
CA THR A 182 12.36 9.17 8.30
C THR A 182 12.71 8.69 9.71
N ASP A 183 12.04 7.64 10.22
CA ASP A 183 12.32 7.05 11.53
C ASP A 183 12.31 5.50 11.47
N GLU A 184 12.90 4.88 12.49
CA GLU A 184 13.11 3.44 12.60
C GLU A 184 11.80 2.65 12.63
N ALA A 185 11.87 1.39 12.17
CA ALA A 185 10.75 0.47 12.15
C ALA A 185 10.20 0.21 13.55
N PHE A 186 8.88 0.21 13.70
CA PHE A 186 8.21 -0.23 14.93
C PHE A 186 7.24 -1.36 14.65
N TYR A 187 7.53 -2.54 15.21
CA TYR A 187 6.58 -3.65 15.23
C TYR A 187 5.61 -3.45 16.38
N SER A 188 4.31 -3.33 16.08
CA SER A 188 3.25 -3.34 17.07
C SER A 188 2.82 -4.80 17.34
N PRO A 189 3.10 -5.34 18.54
CA PRO A 189 2.69 -6.69 18.90
C PRO A 189 1.17 -6.84 18.84
N GLU A 190 0.39 -5.89 19.35
CA GLU A 190 -1.08 -5.93 19.30
C GLU A 190 -1.62 -6.07 17.87
N LEU A 191 -1.13 -5.24 16.94
CA LEU A 191 -1.57 -5.27 15.53
C LEU A 191 -1.00 -6.45 14.74
N ARG A 192 -0.02 -7.17 15.30
CA ARG A 192 0.76 -8.19 14.57
C ARG A 192 1.34 -7.65 13.27
N GLY A 193 1.87 -6.43 13.30
CA GLY A 193 2.35 -5.74 12.10
C GLY A 193 3.10 -4.46 12.43
N TYR A 194 3.63 -3.80 11.40
CA TYR A 194 4.41 -2.58 11.55
C TYR A 194 3.51 -1.34 11.53
N SER A 195 3.80 -0.39 12.41
CA SER A 195 3.11 0.89 12.51
C SER A 195 3.95 1.99 11.88
N VAL A 196 3.36 2.72 10.94
CA VAL A 196 4.03 3.85 10.26
C VAL A 196 4.09 5.12 11.12
N PHE A 197 3.23 5.19 12.14
CA PHE A 197 3.09 6.33 13.04
C PHE A 197 2.52 5.89 14.39
N LEU A 198 3.06 6.42 15.49
CA LEU A 198 2.58 6.26 16.86
C LEU A 198 2.06 7.60 17.41
N GLU A 199 1.12 7.59 18.35
CA GLU A 199 0.48 8.81 18.86
C GLU A 199 1.46 9.83 19.47
N ASN A 200 2.60 9.38 19.97
CA ASN A 200 3.64 10.21 20.57
C ASN A 200 4.85 10.47 19.65
N ASP A 201 4.80 10.02 18.39
CA ASP A 201 5.84 10.36 17.41
C ASP A 201 5.82 11.86 17.13
N ASP A 202 6.96 12.42 16.70
CA ASP A 202 6.97 13.76 16.13
C ASP A 202 6.02 13.77 14.91
N ILE A 203 5.21 14.81 14.77
CA ILE A 203 4.15 14.87 13.75
C ILE A 203 4.69 14.76 12.31
N HIS A 204 5.98 15.03 12.09
CA HIS A 204 6.66 14.90 10.80
C HIS A 204 7.51 13.63 10.65
N GLN A 205 7.53 12.77 11.67
CA GLN A 205 8.17 11.45 11.57
C GLN A 205 7.30 10.46 10.81
N ILE A 206 7.95 9.64 10.00
CA ILE A 206 7.35 8.58 9.20
C ILE A 206 8.21 7.34 9.43
N ARG A 207 7.69 6.32 10.09
CA ARG A 207 8.46 5.09 10.34
C ARG A 207 8.59 4.28 9.05
N VAL A 208 9.77 3.71 8.81
CA VAL A 208 9.95 2.73 7.74
C VAL A 208 9.06 1.50 8.00
N LEU A 209 8.56 0.88 6.93
CA LEU A 209 7.77 -0.35 7.02
C LEU A 209 8.54 -1.52 6.38
N PRO A 210 9.00 -2.48 7.19
CA PRO A 210 9.69 -3.67 6.69
C PRO A 210 8.80 -4.63 5.89
N CYS A 211 9.43 -5.43 5.04
CA CYS A 211 8.83 -6.61 4.41
C CYS A 211 9.49 -7.89 4.94
N HIS A 212 8.70 -8.94 5.18
CA HIS A 212 9.21 -10.20 5.70
C HIS A 212 9.29 -11.26 4.61
N PHE A 213 10.47 -11.83 4.40
CA PHE A 213 10.71 -12.92 3.45
C PHE A 213 11.13 -14.20 4.14
N SER A 214 10.66 -15.34 3.66
CA SER A 214 10.97 -16.66 4.20
C SER A 214 11.22 -17.65 3.05
N PRO A 215 12.26 -18.51 3.11
CA PRO A 215 12.47 -19.57 2.14
C PRO A 215 11.52 -20.75 2.35
N TYR A 216 11.03 -21.35 1.26
CA TYR A 216 10.20 -22.56 1.26
C TYR A 216 10.69 -23.55 0.21
N ILE A 217 10.51 -24.85 0.48
CA ILE A 217 10.38 -25.82 -0.61
C ILE A 217 9.06 -25.50 -1.32
N ALA A 218 9.12 -25.33 -2.64
CA ALA A 218 7.97 -25.02 -3.47
C ALA A 218 7.91 -25.94 -4.69
N ALA A 219 6.71 -26.11 -5.24
CA ALA A 219 6.49 -26.78 -6.52
C ALA A 219 5.99 -25.80 -7.57
N LYS A 220 6.42 -25.97 -8.81
CA LYS A 220 5.89 -25.23 -9.95
C LYS A 220 4.59 -25.87 -10.44
N LEU A 221 3.47 -25.18 -10.31
CA LEU A 221 2.13 -25.72 -10.55
C LEU A 221 1.27 -24.76 -11.37
N LYS A 222 0.36 -25.30 -12.18
CA LYS A 222 -0.65 -24.49 -12.88
C LYS A 222 -1.72 -23.98 -11.91
N GLY A 223 -2.26 -22.79 -12.17
CA GLY A 223 -3.27 -22.15 -11.32
C GLY A 223 -4.48 -23.05 -11.04
N ARG A 224 -4.81 -23.21 -9.75
CA ARG A 224 -5.92 -24.04 -9.25
C ARG A 224 -6.63 -23.30 -8.13
N LYS A 225 -7.68 -22.56 -8.51
CA LYS A 225 -8.52 -21.76 -7.60
C LYS A 225 -9.05 -22.56 -6.41
N ASP A 226 -9.34 -23.84 -6.63
CA ASP A 226 -9.88 -24.77 -5.65
C ASP A 226 -8.85 -25.36 -4.67
N ARG A 227 -7.56 -25.09 -4.87
CA ARG A 227 -6.44 -25.71 -4.13
C ARG A 227 -5.50 -24.72 -3.48
N PHE A 228 -4.98 -23.74 -4.22
CA PHE A 228 -4.01 -22.77 -3.69
C PHE A 228 -4.22 -21.37 -4.23
N GLY A 229 -5.17 -21.18 -5.14
CA GLY A 229 -5.36 -19.94 -5.88
C GLY A 229 -4.70 -19.92 -7.25
N PRO A 230 -4.15 -18.77 -7.70
CA PRO A 230 -3.92 -17.55 -6.93
C PRO A 230 -5.20 -16.81 -6.54
N VAL A 231 -5.05 -15.75 -5.72
CA VAL A 231 -6.07 -14.72 -5.53
C VAL A 231 -6.58 -14.30 -6.90
N ALA A 232 -7.91 -14.35 -7.09
CA ALA A 232 -8.51 -14.07 -8.38
C ALA A 232 -8.17 -12.64 -8.84
N VAL A 233 -7.66 -12.53 -10.07
CA VAL A 233 -7.57 -11.25 -10.76
C VAL A 233 -8.97 -10.69 -10.90
N LEU A 234 -9.13 -9.42 -10.54
CA LEU A 234 -10.42 -8.72 -10.59
C LEU A 234 -10.70 -8.18 -12.00
N SER A 235 -9.71 -8.25 -12.91
CA SER A 235 -9.90 -8.07 -14.35
C SER A 235 -10.39 -9.37 -15.01
N GLU A 236 -11.37 -9.26 -15.92
CA GLU A 236 -12.03 -10.42 -16.53
C GLU A 236 -11.17 -11.16 -17.58
N ASN A 237 -9.99 -10.62 -17.94
CA ASN A 237 -9.20 -11.08 -19.08
C ASN A 237 -8.01 -12.00 -18.71
N VAL A 238 -7.81 -12.30 -17.42
CA VAL A 238 -6.70 -13.16 -16.97
C VAL A 238 -7.22 -14.55 -16.63
N ASP A 239 -6.80 -15.55 -17.42
CA ASP A 239 -7.00 -16.96 -17.12
C ASP A 239 -5.74 -17.58 -16.50
N ASP A 240 -5.74 -17.67 -15.17
CA ASP A 240 -4.63 -18.27 -14.42
C ASP A 240 -4.53 -19.79 -14.53
N SER A 241 -5.50 -20.48 -15.15
CA SER A 241 -5.43 -21.94 -15.30
C SER A 241 -4.30 -22.41 -16.22
N ALA A 242 -3.84 -21.53 -17.11
CA ALA A 242 -2.71 -21.79 -18.00
C ALA A 242 -1.37 -21.31 -17.42
N ASN A 243 -1.39 -20.38 -16.47
CA ASN A 243 -0.20 -19.79 -15.87
C ASN A 243 0.44 -20.73 -14.84
N GLU A 244 1.77 -20.67 -14.73
CA GLU A 244 2.54 -21.43 -13.74
C GLU A 244 2.89 -20.56 -12.53
N PHE A 245 2.78 -21.14 -11.34
CA PHE A 245 3.02 -20.50 -10.06
C PHE A 245 4.00 -21.35 -9.26
N TRP A 246 4.92 -20.71 -8.57
CA TRP A 246 5.63 -21.36 -7.47
C TRP A 246 4.71 -21.39 -6.25
N VAL A 247 4.37 -22.59 -5.80
CA VAL A 247 3.45 -22.83 -4.69
C VAL A 247 4.24 -23.36 -3.50
N PRO A 248 4.23 -22.67 -2.34
CA PRO A 248 4.97 -23.10 -1.17
C PRO A 248 4.39 -24.40 -0.60
N LEU A 249 5.27 -25.29 -0.12
CA LEU A 249 4.91 -26.59 0.44
C LEU A 249 5.38 -26.74 1.89
N HIS A 250 6.60 -26.28 2.19
CA HIS A 250 7.22 -26.44 3.51
C HIS A 250 8.22 -25.32 3.80
N LYS A 251 8.09 -24.65 4.96
CA LYS A 251 9.01 -23.57 5.35
C LYS A 251 10.40 -24.12 5.64
N LEU A 252 11.43 -23.40 5.22
CA LEU A 252 12.83 -23.71 5.51
C LEU A 252 13.37 -22.76 6.59
N PHE A 253 14.04 -23.33 7.58
CA PHE A 253 14.71 -22.60 8.65
C PHE A 253 15.97 -23.36 9.10
N THR A 254 16.91 -22.65 9.72
CA THR A 254 18.19 -23.23 10.18
C THR A 254 17.97 -24.27 11.28
N GLY A 255 18.62 -25.43 11.17
CA GLY A 255 18.59 -26.49 12.16
C GLY A 255 18.37 -27.90 11.59
N GLU A 256 18.40 -28.88 12.49
CA GLU A 256 18.14 -30.31 12.19
C GLU A 256 16.63 -30.66 12.25
N GLU A 257 15.82 -29.77 12.82
CA GLU A 257 14.39 -29.98 13.03
C GLU A 257 13.54 -29.60 11.79
N CYS A 258 14.15 -28.96 10.78
CA CYS A 258 13.44 -28.43 9.61
C CYS A 258 13.03 -29.51 8.60
N ILE A 259 13.98 -30.32 8.15
CA ILE A 259 13.76 -31.46 7.25
C ILE A 259 14.41 -32.69 7.89
N SER A 260 13.64 -33.77 8.00
CA SER A 260 14.12 -35.00 8.62
C SER A 260 15.34 -35.55 7.89
N GLY A 261 16.39 -35.84 8.67
CA GLY A 261 17.66 -36.36 8.16
C GLY A 261 18.62 -35.30 7.61
N LEU A 262 18.25 -34.00 7.60
CA LEU A 262 19.10 -32.92 7.11
C LEU A 262 19.31 -31.86 8.20
N LYS A 263 20.55 -31.37 8.31
CA LYS A 263 20.87 -30.19 9.12
C LYS A 263 21.09 -28.99 8.19
N LEU A 264 20.18 -28.03 8.25
CA LEU A 264 20.17 -26.89 7.32
C LEU A 264 20.83 -25.65 7.92
N GLU A 265 21.52 -24.91 7.08
CA GLU A 265 21.85 -23.50 7.26
C GLU A 265 21.03 -22.71 6.23
N VAL A 266 20.18 -21.81 6.72
CA VAL A 266 19.28 -21.00 5.91
C VAL A 266 19.63 -19.53 6.08
N ASP A 267 19.90 -18.87 4.96
CA ASP A 267 20.19 -17.45 4.85
C ASP A 267 19.45 -16.85 3.64
N GLN A 268 19.40 -15.53 3.53
CA GLN A 268 18.84 -14.82 2.39
C GLN A 268 19.75 -13.66 1.99
N GLN A 269 19.86 -13.41 0.69
CA GLN A 269 20.58 -12.27 0.15
C GLN A 269 19.60 -11.32 -0.52
N ALA A 270 19.61 -10.05 -0.11
CA ALA A 270 18.94 -8.98 -0.82
C ALA A 270 19.94 -8.27 -1.75
N ASN A 271 19.55 -8.04 -3.00
CA ASN A 271 20.24 -7.15 -3.93
C ASN A 271 19.22 -6.12 -4.42
N LEU A 272 19.38 -4.86 -4.04
CA LEU A 272 18.44 -3.76 -4.32
C LEU A 272 19.15 -2.66 -5.10
N TYR A 273 18.44 -2.02 -6.01
CA TYR A 273 18.97 -1.00 -6.89
C TYR A 273 18.00 0.18 -7.00
N ASN A 274 18.48 1.38 -6.71
CA ASN A 274 17.84 2.60 -7.24
C ASN A 274 18.60 2.99 -8.51
N GLN A 275 17.92 2.90 -9.66
CA GLN A 275 18.48 3.19 -10.98
C GLN A 275 17.88 4.44 -11.64
N LYS A 276 17.12 5.27 -10.90
CA LYS A 276 16.43 6.44 -11.47
C LYS A 276 17.41 7.42 -12.11
N LEU A 277 18.46 7.79 -11.38
CA LEU A 277 19.48 8.72 -11.89
C LEU A 277 20.32 8.10 -13.00
N GLU A 278 20.65 6.81 -12.88
CA GLU A 278 21.31 6.05 -13.95
C GLU A 278 20.52 6.13 -15.26
N LYS A 279 19.24 5.73 -15.25
CA LYS A 279 18.39 5.74 -16.44
C LYS A 279 18.13 7.14 -16.97
N PHE A 280 17.99 8.12 -16.09
CA PHE A 280 17.86 9.51 -16.50
C PHE A 280 19.15 10.04 -17.15
N ALA A 281 20.32 9.72 -16.61
CA ALA A 281 21.60 10.13 -17.20
C ALA A 281 21.88 9.41 -18.53
N GLU A 282 21.47 8.14 -18.69
CA GLU A 282 21.49 7.43 -19.99
C GLU A 282 20.67 8.19 -21.04
N LEU A 283 19.45 8.62 -20.68
CA LEU A 283 18.61 9.45 -21.54
C LEU A 283 19.30 10.77 -21.91
N LEU A 284 19.81 11.50 -20.92
CA LEU A 284 20.47 12.79 -21.16
C LEU A 284 21.72 12.66 -22.04
N ASN A 285 22.52 11.61 -21.85
CA ASN A 285 23.66 11.29 -22.70
C ASN A 285 23.23 11.04 -24.14
N ARG A 286 22.15 10.25 -24.35
CA ARG A 286 21.61 9.95 -25.67
C ARG A 286 21.17 11.22 -26.41
N GLU A 287 20.58 12.17 -25.69
CA GLU A 287 20.13 13.44 -26.26
C GLU A 287 21.24 14.51 -26.32
N GLY A 288 22.49 14.19 -25.93
CA GLY A 288 23.62 15.12 -25.96
C GLY A 288 23.54 16.25 -24.91
N LEU A 289 22.79 16.03 -23.83
CA LEU A 289 22.58 16.97 -22.72
C LEU A 289 23.48 16.67 -21.51
N SER A 290 24.17 15.53 -21.55
CA SER A 290 25.14 15.09 -20.54
C SER A 290 26.28 14.33 -21.22
N GLU A 291 27.42 14.23 -20.55
CA GLU A 291 28.61 13.50 -21.00
C GLU A 291 29.11 12.52 -19.93
N VAL A 292 28.23 12.04 -19.05
CA VAL A 292 28.60 11.13 -17.96
C VAL A 292 29.08 9.80 -18.56
N PRO A 293 30.33 9.36 -18.31
CA PRO A 293 30.84 8.11 -18.87
C PRO A 293 30.07 6.90 -18.32
N GLU A 294 29.88 5.87 -19.14
CA GLU A 294 29.19 4.61 -18.75
C GLU A 294 29.77 4.00 -17.47
N SER A 295 31.10 4.04 -17.30
CA SER A 295 31.79 3.56 -16.08
C SER A 295 31.33 4.23 -14.77
N LYS A 296 30.76 5.45 -14.84
CA LYS A 296 30.24 6.21 -13.70
C LYS A 296 28.74 6.01 -13.49
N LEU A 297 27.98 5.67 -14.53
CA LEU A 297 26.52 5.46 -14.46
C LEU A 297 26.15 4.31 -13.53
N HIS A 298 27.00 3.28 -13.47
CA HIS A 298 26.77 2.10 -12.64
C HIS A 298 27.29 2.23 -11.20
N GLN A 299 27.60 3.45 -10.76
CA GLN A 299 28.12 3.76 -9.43
C GLN A 299 27.28 4.86 -8.75
N SER A 300 27.38 4.96 -7.43
CA SER A 300 26.79 6.07 -6.69
C SER A 300 27.35 7.42 -7.20
N PRO A 301 26.51 8.46 -7.35
CA PRO A 301 25.09 8.53 -6.97
C PRO A 301 24.09 8.12 -8.07
N PHE A 302 24.54 7.72 -9.26
CA PHE A 302 23.64 7.38 -10.37
C PHE A 302 22.89 6.06 -10.14
N ARG A 303 23.61 5.04 -9.67
CA ARG A 303 23.05 3.78 -9.21
C ARG A 303 23.36 3.61 -7.73
N LEU A 304 22.32 3.54 -6.90
CA LEU A 304 22.46 3.22 -5.47
C LEU A 304 22.25 1.73 -5.24
N THR A 305 23.12 1.13 -4.42
CA THR A 305 23.01 -0.26 -3.94
C THR A 305 23.11 -0.35 -2.42
N GLU A 306 23.39 0.76 -1.76
CA GLU A 306 23.53 0.90 -0.31
C GLU A 306 22.49 1.91 0.19
N LEU A 307 22.23 1.92 1.50
CA LEU A 307 21.26 2.80 2.16
C LEU A 307 19.81 2.59 1.72
N LEU A 308 19.49 1.48 1.06
CA LEU A 308 18.14 1.17 0.59
C LEU A 308 17.36 0.36 1.63
N ALA A 309 17.87 -0.83 1.98
CA ALA A 309 17.34 -1.67 3.05
C ALA A 309 18.39 -2.66 3.55
N GLU A 310 18.23 -3.10 4.79
CA GLU A 310 19.11 -4.04 5.48
C GLU A 310 18.30 -5.15 6.17
N TRP A 311 18.95 -6.27 6.48
CA TRP A 311 18.32 -7.31 7.29
C TRP A 311 18.18 -6.84 8.73
N GLY A 312 16.96 -6.85 9.25
CA GLY A 312 16.64 -6.43 10.61
C GLY A 312 17.17 -7.37 11.68
N ASP A 313 17.20 -6.87 12.93
CA ASP A 313 17.59 -7.65 14.10
C ASP A 313 16.66 -8.85 14.29
N THR A 314 17.23 -10.06 14.20
CA THR A 314 16.50 -11.32 14.28
C THR A 314 15.88 -11.57 15.66
N THR A 315 16.40 -10.93 16.71
CA THR A 315 15.85 -11.01 18.07
C THR A 315 14.59 -10.16 18.23
N ILE A 316 14.43 -9.12 17.40
CA ILE A 316 13.28 -8.21 17.43
C ILE A 316 12.24 -8.63 16.38
N PHE A 317 12.69 -8.83 15.15
CA PHE A 317 11.82 -9.00 13.98
C PHE A 317 11.74 -10.44 13.46
N GLY A 318 12.45 -11.39 14.07
CA GLY A 318 12.60 -12.72 13.50
C GLY A 318 13.53 -12.72 12.27
N ALA A 319 13.75 -13.90 11.68
CA ALA A 319 14.60 -14.03 10.51
C ALA A 319 13.89 -13.56 9.23
N GLY A 320 14.60 -12.77 8.41
CA GLY A 320 14.10 -12.40 7.08
C GLY A 320 13.27 -11.12 7.00
N ALA A 321 13.31 -10.26 8.03
CA ALA A 321 12.80 -8.90 7.94
C ALA A 321 13.76 -8.02 7.13
N LEU A 322 13.36 -7.59 5.94
CA LEU A 322 14.08 -6.59 5.14
C LEU A 322 13.54 -5.20 5.51
N VAL A 323 14.38 -4.41 6.16
CA VAL A 323 14.04 -3.13 6.80
C VAL A 323 14.67 -1.98 5.99
N PRO A 324 13.90 -1.06 5.40
CA PRO A 324 14.45 0.13 4.77
C PRO A 324 15.30 0.93 5.75
N VAL A 325 16.39 1.53 5.28
CA VAL A 325 17.20 2.40 6.14
C VAL A 325 16.43 3.70 6.40
N ALA A 326 16.35 4.13 7.65
CA ALA A 326 15.70 5.39 7.99
C ALA A 326 16.62 6.58 7.66
N HIS A 327 16.11 7.55 6.88
CA HIS A 327 16.81 8.79 6.52
C HIS A 327 15.79 9.82 6.01
N SER A 328 16.22 11.05 5.73
CA SER A 328 15.39 12.04 5.02
C SER A 328 14.79 11.43 3.74
N LEU A 329 13.52 11.75 3.41
CA LEU A 329 12.83 11.13 2.27
C LEU A 329 13.54 11.37 0.92
N VAL A 330 14.28 12.47 0.81
CA VAL A 330 15.08 12.85 -0.35
C VAL A 330 16.39 13.49 0.10
N ALA A 331 17.39 13.49 -0.78
CA ALA A 331 18.66 14.19 -0.60
C ALA A 331 19.13 14.82 -1.91
N GLY A 332 19.81 15.97 -1.85
CA GLY A 332 20.52 16.50 -3.01
C GLY A 332 21.66 15.57 -3.40
N ALA A 333 21.76 15.19 -4.69
CA ALA A 333 22.82 14.33 -5.18
C ALA A 333 24.15 15.09 -5.24
N ALA A 334 25.24 14.40 -4.92
CA ALA A 334 26.59 14.93 -5.02
C ALA A 334 27.53 13.90 -5.65
N LEU A 335 28.50 14.36 -6.43
CA LEU A 335 29.59 13.58 -6.98
C LEU A 335 30.90 14.23 -6.56
N ASP A 336 31.79 13.47 -5.90
CA ASP A 336 33.05 13.97 -5.37
C ASP A 336 32.86 15.24 -4.49
N GLU A 337 31.85 15.21 -3.61
CA GLU A 337 31.41 16.29 -2.70
C GLU A 337 30.84 17.54 -3.39
N ALA A 338 30.85 17.61 -4.72
CA ALA A 338 30.23 18.70 -5.48
C ALA A 338 28.76 18.38 -5.80
N PRO A 339 27.86 19.38 -5.82
CA PRO A 339 26.48 19.19 -6.28
C PRO A 339 26.43 18.56 -7.67
N LEU A 340 25.75 17.44 -7.80
CA LEU A 340 25.60 16.76 -9.09
C LEU A 340 24.44 17.40 -9.85
N ALA A 341 24.73 17.99 -11.00
CA ALA A 341 23.75 18.69 -11.81
C ALA A 341 23.73 18.18 -13.25
N PHE A 342 22.62 18.43 -13.95
CA PHE A 342 22.47 18.19 -15.38
C PHE A 342 21.95 19.43 -16.08
N LYS A 343 22.26 19.53 -17.38
CA LYS A 343 21.73 20.61 -18.20
C LYS A 343 20.28 20.33 -18.56
N THR A 344 19.38 21.21 -18.14
CA THR A 344 17.94 21.05 -18.40
C THR A 344 17.64 21.23 -19.89
N PRO A 345 16.87 20.32 -20.51
CA PRO A 345 16.38 20.51 -21.88
C PRO A 345 15.36 21.65 -21.97
N GLU A 346 15.13 22.16 -23.18
CA GLU A 346 13.95 22.97 -23.48
C GLU A 346 12.70 22.07 -23.45
N MET A 347 11.62 22.52 -22.83
CA MET A 347 10.32 21.84 -22.83
C MET A 347 9.35 22.54 -23.78
N THR A 348 8.86 21.79 -24.76
CA THR A 348 7.91 22.28 -25.77
C THR A 348 6.53 21.64 -25.59
N ASP A 349 5.54 22.03 -26.40
CA ASP A 349 4.21 21.38 -26.40
C ASP A 349 4.22 19.96 -26.99
N SER A 350 5.30 19.59 -27.70
CA SER A 350 5.47 18.25 -28.29
C SER A 350 6.95 17.88 -28.41
N GLY A 351 7.29 16.67 -27.99
CA GLY A 351 8.67 16.19 -27.98
C GLY A 351 8.92 15.20 -26.85
N LEU A 352 10.15 14.71 -26.79
CA LEU A 352 10.60 13.81 -25.73
C LEU A 352 10.48 14.44 -24.34
N PHE A 353 10.74 15.75 -24.23
CA PHE A 353 10.51 16.56 -23.04
C PHE A 353 9.36 17.54 -23.32
N TYR A 354 8.34 17.56 -22.47
CA TYR A 354 7.12 18.32 -22.76
C TYR A 354 6.64 19.13 -21.55
N ASN A 355 5.99 20.25 -21.83
CA ASN A 355 5.77 21.31 -20.84
C ASN A 355 4.48 21.17 -20.01
N ALA A 356 3.73 20.06 -20.15
CA ALA A 356 2.40 19.89 -19.57
C ALA A 356 2.38 20.02 -18.04
N PHE A 357 3.51 19.74 -17.38
CA PHE A 357 3.67 19.80 -15.93
C PHE A 357 4.76 20.79 -15.49
N ALA A 358 5.17 21.73 -16.35
CA ALA A 358 6.15 22.75 -15.96
C ALA A 358 5.68 23.48 -14.69
N PRO A 359 6.56 23.70 -13.68
CA PRO A 359 8.03 23.58 -13.68
C PRO A 359 8.59 22.22 -13.20
N THR A 360 7.92 21.12 -13.52
CA THR A 360 8.45 19.75 -13.44
C THR A 360 8.96 19.34 -14.82
N LEU A 361 10.14 18.69 -14.89
CA LEU A 361 10.61 18.11 -16.16
C LEU A 361 9.84 16.81 -16.42
N ALA A 362 8.96 16.80 -17.41
CA ALA A 362 8.21 15.61 -17.81
C ALA A 362 8.86 14.94 -19.03
N MET A 363 9.05 13.62 -18.95
CA MET A 363 9.65 12.80 -20.00
C MET A 363 8.60 11.91 -20.65
N GLN A 364 8.60 11.87 -21.97
CA GLN A 364 7.64 11.07 -22.74
C GLN A 364 7.91 9.58 -22.53
N ALA A 365 6.85 8.81 -22.27
CA ALA A 365 6.90 7.35 -22.33
C ALA A 365 7.13 6.88 -23.78
N GLU A 366 7.56 5.64 -23.94
CA GLU A 366 7.54 5.01 -25.26
C GLU A 366 6.11 4.86 -25.78
N ARG A 367 5.95 4.55 -27.08
CA ARG A 367 4.61 4.36 -27.68
C ARG A 367 3.78 3.26 -27.01
N SER A 368 4.43 2.28 -26.40
CA SER A 368 3.81 1.22 -25.60
C SER A 368 3.30 1.71 -24.23
N GLY A 369 3.71 2.90 -23.79
CA GLY A 369 3.55 3.39 -22.42
C GLY A 369 4.71 3.01 -21.50
N ALA A 370 5.69 2.25 -21.99
CA ALA A 370 6.87 1.84 -21.23
C ALA A 370 7.73 3.04 -20.79
N ARG A 371 8.36 2.88 -19.62
CA ARG A 371 9.20 3.90 -18.98
C ARG A 371 10.63 3.40 -18.76
N PRO A 372 11.48 3.45 -19.80
CA PRO A 372 12.92 3.15 -19.69
C PRO A 372 13.70 4.19 -18.88
N TRP A 373 13.07 5.29 -18.49
CA TRP A 373 13.60 6.38 -17.66
C TRP A 373 12.50 6.91 -16.73
N PRO A 374 12.86 7.67 -15.67
CA PRO A 374 11.88 8.33 -14.80
C PRO A 374 10.83 9.12 -15.58
N GLU A 375 9.57 9.09 -15.14
CA GLU A 375 8.52 9.91 -15.77
C GLU A 375 8.74 11.41 -15.56
N TYR A 376 9.23 11.77 -14.37
CA TYR A 376 9.38 13.15 -13.94
C TYR A 376 10.74 13.38 -13.29
N ALA A 377 11.29 14.58 -13.44
CA ALA A 377 12.46 15.05 -12.69
C ALA A 377 12.24 16.45 -12.10
N HIS A 378 12.78 16.68 -10.90
CA HIS A 378 12.83 18.02 -10.30
C HIS A 378 13.85 18.90 -11.02
N ILE A 379 13.45 20.15 -11.32
CA ILE A 379 14.31 21.13 -12.00
C ILE A 379 14.21 22.54 -11.40
N ARG A 380 13.71 22.66 -10.17
CA ARG A 380 13.52 23.96 -9.52
C ARG A 380 14.67 24.38 -8.61
N GLU A 381 15.76 23.62 -8.58
CA GLU A 381 16.99 24.00 -7.87
C GLU A 381 18.12 24.15 -8.88
N LYS A 382 18.55 25.40 -9.12
CA LYS A 382 19.62 25.70 -10.07
C LYS A 382 20.98 25.61 -9.39
N VAL A 383 21.94 24.95 -10.02
CA VAL A 383 23.35 24.96 -9.63
C VAL A 383 24.10 26.01 -10.46
N ASN A 384 24.73 26.97 -9.79
CA ASN A 384 25.50 28.04 -10.41
C ASN A 384 26.94 27.58 -10.73
N ASP A 385 27.67 28.37 -11.53
CA ASP A 385 29.03 28.03 -11.97
C ASP A 385 30.04 27.92 -10.81
N ASP A 386 29.75 28.54 -9.67
CA ASP A 386 30.56 28.46 -8.43
C ASP A 386 30.15 27.29 -7.51
N GLY A 387 29.19 26.48 -7.93
CA GLY A 387 28.62 25.37 -7.16
C GLY A 387 27.55 25.77 -6.14
N SER A 388 27.24 27.07 -5.99
CA SER A 388 26.12 27.50 -5.15
C SER A 388 24.77 27.11 -5.75
N GLN A 389 23.76 26.93 -4.91
CA GLN A 389 22.41 26.55 -5.32
C GLN A 389 21.46 27.74 -5.21
N THR A 390 20.53 27.85 -6.14
CA THR A 390 19.50 28.89 -6.15
C THR A 390 18.15 28.26 -6.47
N SER A 391 17.24 28.33 -5.50
CA SER A 391 15.87 27.88 -5.69
C SER A 391 15.15 28.79 -6.69
N LEU A 392 14.60 28.17 -7.73
CA LEU A 392 13.73 28.80 -8.70
C LEU A 392 12.27 28.81 -8.23
N THR A 393 11.91 28.04 -7.20
CA THR A 393 10.53 27.92 -6.71
C THR A 393 9.92 29.27 -6.33
N ASP A 394 10.73 30.15 -5.72
CA ASP A 394 10.29 31.48 -5.29
C ASP A 394 10.37 32.53 -6.43
N ASN A 395 10.79 32.13 -7.64
CA ASN A 395 10.94 33.01 -8.79
C ASN A 395 9.58 33.19 -9.51
N PRO A 396 9.12 34.45 -9.73
CA PRO A 396 7.85 34.72 -10.42
C PRO A 396 7.81 34.23 -11.89
N GLU A 397 8.96 33.92 -12.49
CA GLU A 397 9.16 33.44 -13.86
C GLU A 397 9.58 31.94 -13.91
N VAL A 398 9.44 31.19 -12.81
CA VAL A 398 9.88 29.77 -12.71
C VAL A 398 9.38 28.90 -13.86
N ILE A 399 8.15 29.09 -14.32
CA ILE A 399 7.56 28.33 -15.43
C ILE A 399 8.30 28.62 -16.74
N ASP A 400 8.58 29.90 -17.03
CA ASP A 400 9.23 30.30 -18.28
C ASP A 400 10.71 29.87 -18.28
N ILE A 401 11.40 30.04 -17.15
CA ILE A 401 12.79 29.60 -16.98
C ILE A 401 12.91 28.08 -17.19
N THR A 402 12.03 27.30 -16.56
CA THR A 402 12.07 25.84 -16.66
C THR A 402 11.67 25.34 -18.04
N LYS A 403 10.71 25.98 -18.71
CA LYS A 403 10.36 25.67 -20.10
C LYS A 403 11.49 26.00 -21.07
N GLN A 404 12.14 27.14 -20.92
CA GLN A 404 13.27 27.54 -21.76
C GLN A 404 14.47 26.59 -21.58
N GLY A 405 14.69 26.09 -20.37
CA GLY A 405 15.80 25.20 -20.06
C GLY A 405 17.16 25.89 -20.20
N GLY A 406 18.21 25.09 -20.43
CA GLY A 406 19.57 25.58 -20.64
C GLY A 406 20.38 25.93 -19.39
N PHE A 407 19.84 25.75 -18.18
CA PHE A 407 20.58 25.89 -16.92
C PHE A 407 20.94 24.52 -16.33
N ASN A 408 21.82 24.52 -15.31
CA ASN A 408 22.17 23.29 -14.59
C ASN A 408 21.18 23.11 -13.42
N ALA A 409 20.39 22.04 -13.44
CA ALA A 409 19.50 21.67 -12.35
C ALA A 409 20.15 20.61 -11.47
N LEU A 410 19.96 20.70 -10.15
CA LEU A 410 20.42 19.72 -9.18
C LEU A 410 19.69 18.38 -9.37
N HIS A 411 20.42 17.28 -9.36
CA HIS A 411 19.83 15.96 -9.22
C HIS A 411 19.42 15.70 -7.77
N TYR A 412 18.29 15.03 -7.57
CA TYR A 412 17.86 14.56 -6.26
C TYR A 412 17.85 13.03 -6.21
N LEU A 413 18.27 12.52 -5.06
CA LEU A 413 18.13 11.12 -4.67
C LEU A 413 16.84 10.94 -3.89
N ASP A 414 16.22 9.79 -4.12
CA ASP A 414 15.35 9.14 -3.17
C ASP A 414 15.86 7.72 -2.94
N PHE A 415 15.15 6.97 -2.12
CA PHE A 415 15.58 5.63 -1.68
C PHE A 415 14.55 4.57 -2.05
N ALA A 416 13.70 4.89 -3.04
CA ALA A 416 12.83 3.90 -3.64
C ALA A 416 13.65 3.03 -4.61
N ALA A 417 13.43 1.73 -4.59
CA ALA A 417 14.25 0.76 -5.32
C ALA A 417 13.47 -0.50 -5.66
N ASP A 418 13.99 -1.28 -6.59
CA ASP A 418 13.58 -2.65 -6.84
C ASP A 418 14.78 -3.60 -6.83
N GLY A 419 14.51 -4.90 -6.74
CA GLY A 419 15.56 -5.88 -6.63
C GLY A 419 15.08 -7.29 -6.35
N SER A 420 15.97 -8.10 -5.78
CA SER A 420 15.74 -9.52 -5.53
C SER A 420 16.10 -9.93 -4.11
N VAL A 421 15.31 -10.83 -3.53
CA VAL A 421 15.67 -11.60 -2.34
C VAL A 421 15.88 -13.06 -2.75
N THR A 422 17.12 -13.51 -2.70
CA THR A 422 17.52 -14.87 -3.10
C THR A 422 17.72 -15.74 -1.85
N PRO A 423 17.04 -16.90 -1.75
CA PRO A 423 17.29 -17.83 -0.65
C PRO A 423 18.65 -18.51 -0.81
N ARG A 424 19.35 -18.73 0.30
CA ARG A 424 20.64 -19.43 0.38
C ARG A 424 20.51 -20.56 1.39
N VAL A 425 20.21 -21.75 0.91
CA VAL A 425 20.02 -22.93 1.76
C VAL A 425 21.12 -23.95 1.51
N LYS A 426 21.76 -24.40 2.57
CA LYS A 426 22.86 -25.37 2.51
C LYS A 426 22.75 -26.43 3.59
N LEU A 427 23.37 -27.57 3.34
CA LEU A 427 23.60 -28.60 4.35
C LEU A 427 24.81 -28.20 5.21
N ALA A 428 24.63 -28.13 6.52
CA ALA A 428 25.67 -27.69 7.46
C ALA A 428 26.95 -28.56 7.41
N GLU A 429 26.79 -29.85 7.11
CA GLU A 429 27.89 -30.81 7.14
C GLU A 429 28.78 -30.76 5.88
N SER A 430 28.17 -30.47 4.72
CA SER A 430 28.86 -30.50 3.42
C SER A 430 29.01 -29.12 2.78
N ASN A 431 28.33 -28.09 3.29
CA ASN A 431 28.24 -26.74 2.70
C ASN A 431 27.74 -26.78 1.23
N THR A 432 26.94 -27.79 0.88
CA THR A 432 26.33 -27.95 -0.45
C THR A 432 24.88 -27.53 -0.44
N GLY A 433 24.35 -27.12 -1.59
CA GLY A 433 22.92 -26.87 -1.77
C GLY A 433 22.06 -28.12 -1.57
N LEU A 434 20.75 -27.93 -1.45
CA LEU A 434 19.78 -29.02 -1.38
C LEU A 434 19.69 -29.75 -2.73
N SER A 435 19.50 -31.07 -2.66
CA SER A 435 19.23 -31.90 -3.84
C SER A 435 18.14 -32.91 -3.53
N HIS A 436 17.31 -33.20 -4.52
CA HIS A 436 16.25 -34.19 -4.44
C HIS A 436 16.28 -35.10 -5.67
N ASN A 437 16.11 -36.40 -5.49
CA ASN A 437 16.17 -37.40 -6.57
C ASN A 437 17.42 -37.28 -7.48
N GLY A 438 18.57 -36.93 -6.90
CA GLY A 438 19.83 -36.77 -7.62
C GLY A 438 19.98 -35.46 -8.41
N LYS A 439 19.03 -34.51 -8.26
CA LYS A 439 19.06 -33.19 -8.91
C LYS A 439 19.19 -32.08 -7.87
N PRO A 440 20.03 -31.06 -8.09
CA PRO A 440 20.03 -29.85 -7.26
C PRO A 440 18.67 -29.16 -7.31
N LEU A 441 18.22 -28.62 -6.19
CA LEU A 441 17.07 -27.70 -6.16
C LEU A 441 17.56 -26.29 -6.47
N GLU A 442 16.92 -25.62 -7.41
CA GLU A 442 17.25 -24.23 -7.76
C GLU A 442 16.82 -23.26 -6.64
N ASN A 443 17.54 -22.15 -6.51
CA ASN A 443 17.16 -21.05 -5.62
C ASN A 443 16.42 -19.99 -6.44
N ILE A 444 15.12 -19.88 -6.25
CA ILE A 444 14.26 -18.93 -6.95
C ILE A 444 14.06 -17.70 -6.08
N SER A 445 14.41 -16.54 -6.66
CA SER A 445 14.32 -15.26 -5.95
C SER A 445 12.89 -14.73 -5.87
N ALA A 446 12.60 -14.01 -4.81
CA ALA A 446 11.47 -13.09 -4.73
C ALA A 446 11.87 -11.72 -5.29
N TYR A 447 10.93 -11.02 -5.92
CA TYR A 447 11.01 -9.61 -6.26
C TYR A 447 10.78 -8.76 -5.00
N SER A 448 11.64 -7.76 -4.80
CA SER A 448 11.58 -6.87 -3.65
C SER A 448 11.42 -5.44 -4.12
N LEU A 449 10.39 -4.77 -3.63
CA LEU A 449 10.15 -3.35 -3.83
C LEU A 449 10.44 -2.60 -2.52
N VAL A 450 11.17 -1.50 -2.63
CA VAL A 450 11.27 -0.47 -1.59
C VAL A 450 10.55 0.76 -2.15
N SER A 451 9.35 1.04 -1.65
CA SER A 451 8.46 2.06 -2.20
C SER A 451 8.41 3.33 -1.36
N ALA A 452 7.81 4.38 -1.91
CA ALA A 452 7.43 5.60 -1.17
C ALA A 452 6.58 5.27 0.08
N PRO A 453 6.50 6.18 1.07
CA PRO A 453 5.68 5.97 2.27
C PRO A 453 4.24 5.60 1.97
N ASP A 454 3.64 4.73 2.79
CA ASP A 454 2.21 4.40 2.71
C ASP A 454 1.42 5.43 3.52
N PHE A 455 0.77 6.37 2.83
CA PHE A 455 0.02 7.47 3.46
C PHE A 455 -1.33 7.03 4.05
N PHE A 456 -1.87 5.88 3.66
CA PHE A 456 -3.09 5.29 4.23
C PHE A 456 -2.88 3.82 4.62
N PRO A 457 -2.03 3.53 5.63
CA PRO A 457 -1.61 2.17 6.02
C PRO A 457 -2.74 1.22 6.43
N LYS A 458 -3.94 1.75 6.71
CA LYS A 458 -5.13 0.98 7.12
C LYS A 458 -6.11 0.74 5.96
N VAL A 459 -5.78 1.18 4.76
CA VAL A 459 -6.64 1.10 3.58
C VAL A 459 -5.92 0.30 2.50
N ARG A 460 -6.35 -0.94 2.27
CA ARG A 460 -5.73 -1.81 1.26
C ARG A 460 -6.30 -1.56 -0.12
N GLN A 461 -5.42 -1.44 -1.10
CA GLN A 461 -5.75 -1.23 -2.51
C GLN A 461 -6.82 -2.20 -3.02
N ARG A 462 -6.58 -3.51 -2.83
CA ARG A 462 -7.50 -4.55 -3.28
C ARG A 462 -8.89 -4.45 -2.68
N PHE A 463 -9.04 -4.02 -1.42
CA PHE A 463 -10.36 -3.91 -0.79
C PHE A 463 -11.17 -2.76 -1.37
N VAL A 464 -10.53 -1.62 -1.66
CA VAL A 464 -11.21 -0.53 -2.37
C VAL A 464 -11.61 -1.00 -3.78
N TYR A 465 -10.71 -1.66 -4.49
CA TYR A 465 -10.98 -2.14 -5.85
C TYR A 465 -12.08 -3.20 -5.91
N SER A 466 -12.07 -4.20 -5.03
CA SER A 466 -13.12 -5.22 -4.96
C SER A 466 -14.47 -4.62 -4.57
N TRP A 467 -14.49 -3.72 -3.59
CA TRP A 467 -15.71 -3.03 -3.17
C TRP A 467 -16.34 -2.25 -4.32
N TRP A 468 -15.52 -1.50 -5.06
CA TRP A 468 -15.94 -0.70 -6.19
C TRP A 468 -16.36 -1.54 -7.41
N LYS A 469 -15.52 -2.47 -7.85
CA LYS A 469 -15.71 -3.25 -9.08
C LYS A 469 -16.78 -4.32 -8.94
N ASN A 470 -16.88 -4.95 -7.76
CA ASN A 470 -17.68 -6.15 -7.55
C ASN A 470 -18.82 -5.94 -6.56
N ASP A 471 -18.51 -5.51 -5.33
CA ASP A 471 -19.48 -5.61 -4.23
C ASP A 471 -20.66 -4.66 -4.43
N VAL A 472 -20.39 -3.38 -4.72
CA VAL A 472 -21.44 -2.39 -4.98
C VAL A 472 -22.30 -2.77 -6.20
N PRO A 473 -21.75 -3.12 -7.38
CA PRO A 473 -22.56 -3.60 -8.49
C PRO A 473 -23.38 -4.87 -8.19
N LYS A 474 -22.85 -5.80 -7.38
CA LYS A 474 -23.60 -6.99 -6.93
C LYS A 474 -24.77 -6.59 -6.02
N GLN A 475 -24.55 -5.69 -5.07
CA GLN A 475 -25.58 -5.19 -4.16
C GLN A 475 -26.68 -4.43 -4.92
N ALA A 476 -26.31 -3.60 -5.91
CA ALA A 476 -27.26 -2.92 -6.79
C ALA A 476 -28.19 -3.91 -7.50
N ARG A 477 -27.62 -4.95 -8.14
CA ARG A 477 -28.40 -6.01 -8.82
C ARG A 477 -29.27 -6.82 -7.86
N ALA A 478 -28.84 -6.98 -6.62
CA ALA A 478 -29.60 -7.67 -5.57
C ALA A 478 -30.70 -6.80 -4.94
N GLY A 479 -30.77 -5.51 -5.27
CA GLY A 479 -31.73 -4.57 -4.68
C GLY A 479 -31.46 -4.26 -3.20
N THR A 480 -30.22 -4.42 -2.73
CA THR A 480 -29.83 -4.18 -1.33
C THR A 480 -29.21 -2.81 -1.08
N LEU A 481 -28.93 -2.05 -2.15
CA LEU A 481 -28.51 -0.66 -2.05
C LEU A 481 -29.71 0.30 -1.97
N PRO A 482 -29.54 1.47 -1.32
CA PRO A 482 -30.48 2.58 -1.45
C PRO A 482 -30.71 2.95 -2.92
N ALA A 483 -31.93 3.38 -3.26
CA ALA A 483 -32.33 3.68 -4.64
C ALA A 483 -31.40 4.67 -5.34
N TRP A 484 -30.90 5.67 -4.60
CA TRP A 484 -29.98 6.65 -5.13
C TRP A 484 -28.62 6.09 -5.52
N TRP A 485 -28.13 5.12 -4.74
CA TRP A 485 -26.84 4.51 -5.00
C TRP A 485 -26.95 3.52 -6.16
N SER A 486 -28.04 2.75 -6.21
CA SER A 486 -28.37 1.92 -7.39
C SER A 486 -28.45 2.77 -8.65
N TRP A 487 -29.06 3.95 -8.59
CA TRP A 487 -29.13 4.88 -9.72
C TRP A 487 -27.75 5.31 -10.22
N LEU A 488 -26.77 5.59 -9.32
CA LEU A 488 -25.40 5.91 -9.72
C LEU A 488 -24.72 4.75 -10.47
N VAL A 489 -25.00 3.52 -10.07
CA VAL A 489 -24.48 2.31 -10.74
C VAL A 489 -25.13 2.12 -12.11
N GLU A 490 -26.45 2.19 -12.18
CA GLU A 490 -27.24 1.99 -13.39
C GLU A 490 -26.98 3.04 -14.47
N ASN A 491 -26.63 4.27 -14.07
CA ASN A 491 -26.35 5.38 -14.97
C ASN A 491 -24.84 5.61 -15.17
N ASN A 492 -24.01 4.62 -14.85
CA ASN A 492 -22.56 4.61 -15.13
C ASN A 492 -21.72 5.67 -14.38
N HIS A 493 -22.31 6.48 -13.50
CA HIS A 493 -21.56 7.42 -12.65
C HIS A 493 -20.64 6.70 -11.65
N TRP A 494 -21.00 5.49 -11.22
CA TRP A 494 -20.17 4.66 -10.37
C TRP A 494 -18.92 4.13 -11.09
N GLN A 495 -19.06 3.68 -12.34
CA GLN A 495 -17.91 3.16 -13.11
C GLN A 495 -16.97 4.30 -13.55
N ASN A 496 -17.52 5.48 -13.80
CA ASN A 496 -16.74 6.69 -14.13
C ASN A 496 -16.30 7.47 -12.87
N LEU A 497 -16.27 6.81 -11.71
CA LEU A 497 -15.79 7.41 -10.47
C LEU A 497 -14.32 7.79 -10.62
N TRP A 498 -13.53 6.84 -11.12
CA TRP A 498 -12.08 6.92 -11.17
C TRP A 498 -11.60 7.36 -12.55
N ARG A 499 -10.48 8.09 -12.58
CA ARG A 499 -9.79 8.37 -13.84
C ARG A 499 -9.13 7.12 -14.41
N ALA A 500 -8.60 6.27 -13.52
CA ALA A 500 -8.01 4.99 -13.82
C ALA A 500 -8.42 3.98 -12.75
N ASP A 501 -8.60 2.71 -13.14
CA ASP A 501 -9.04 1.65 -12.25
C ASP A 501 -7.99 1.40 -11.15
N PRO A 502 -8.39 1.31 -9.86
CA PRO A 502 -7.49 1.10 -8.73
C PRO A 502 -6.95 -0.35 -8.61
N THR A 503 -6.46 -0.91 -9.72
CA THR A 503 -5.95 -2.28 -9.90
C THR A 503 -4.70 -2.61 -9.06
N PRO A 504 -4.79 -3.49 -8.05
CA PRO A 504 -3.65 -3.84 -7.19
C PRO A 504 -2.52 -4.54 -7.97
N LEU A 505 -1.29 -4.42 -7.48
CA LEU A 505 -0.11 -5.06 -8.08
C LEU A 505 -0.25 -6.59 -8.16
N SER A 506 -0.99 -7.21 -7.23
CA SER A 506 -1.28 -8.65 -7.21
C SER A 506 -2.04 -9.17 -8.42
N ASP A 507 -2.72 -8.27 -9.14
CA ASP A 507 -3.55 -8.60 -10.30
C ASP A 507 -2.76 -8.57 -11.61
N LEU A 508 -1.53 -8.04 -11.58
CA LEU A 508 -0.66 -8.03 -12.76
C LEU A 508 -0.12 -9.44 -13.04
N ARG A 509 0.04 -9.75 -14.33
CA ARG A 509 0.73 -10.95 -14.82
C ARG A 509 1.86 -10.53 -15.73
N VAL A 510 2.83 -9.86 -15.12
CA VAL A 510 3.98 -9.23 -15.77
C VAL A 510 5.24 -9.69 -15.06
N ALA A 511 6.33 -9.88 -15.80
CA ALA A 511 7.59 -10.30 -15.21
C ALA A 511 8.11 -9.25 -14.20
N ALA A 512 8.78 -9.71 -13.15
CA ALA A 512 9.62 -8.84 -12.33
C ALA A 512 10.74 -8.21 -13.17
N ASN A 513 11.47 -7.24 -12.62
CA ASN A 513 12.46 -6.49 -13.39
C ASN A 513 13.58 -7.38 -13.97
N ILE A 514 13.47 -7.71 -15.26
CA ILE A 514 14.43 -8.55 -16.00
C ILE A 514 15.69 -7.79 -16.42
N GLN A 515 15.72 -6.46 -16.23
CA GLN A 515 16.85 -5.60 -16.56
C GLN A 515 17.69 -5.21 -15.32
N LEU A 516 17.41 -5.80 -14.14
CA LEU A 516 18.27 -5.65 -12.97
C LEU A 516 19.70 -6.14 -13.27
N PRO A 517 20.73 -5.54 -12.64
CA PRO A 517 22.08 -6.09 -12.68
C PRO A 517 22.10 -7.54 -12.17
N ASP A 518 22.61 -8.45 -13.01
CA ASP A 518 22.58 -9.90 -12.77
C ASP A 518 21.18 -10.44 -12.42
N SER A 519 20.14 -9.95 -13.12
CA SER A 519 18.74 -10.25 -12.80
C SER A 519 18.49 -11.77 -12.67
N PRO A 520 17.91 -12.23 -11.54
CA PRO A 520 17.47 -13.62 -11.40
C PRO A 520 16.11 -13.89 -12.05
N PHE A 521 15.48 -12.87 -12.64
CA PHE A 521 14.14 -12.96 -13.21
C PHE A 521 14.19 -13.26 -14.70
N THR A 522 13.13 -13.91 -15.20
CA THR A 522 13.02 -14.26 -16.61
C THR A 522 11.70 -13.78 -17.19
N LYS A 523 11.66 -13.59 -18.51
CA LYS A 523 10.45 -13.16 -19.24
C LYS A 523 9.24 -14.10 -19.08
N ASN A 524 9.48 -15.37 -18.73
CA ASN A 524 8.42 -16.37 -18.58
C ASN A 524 7.83 -16.36 -17.16
N ASP A 525 8.49 -15.66 -16.22
CA ASP A 525 8.11 -15.65 -14.83
C ASP A 525 7.20 -14.46 -14.50
N ILE A 526 5.97 -14.53 -15.01
CA ILE A 526 5.00 -13.42 -14.95
C ILE A 526 4.08 -13.45 -13.72
N THR A 527 4.24 -14.44 -12.84
CA THR A 527 3.34 -14.66 -11.70
C THR A 527 3.96 -14.26 -10.36
N ALA A 528 5.12 -13.60 -10.38
CA ALA A 528 5.85 -13.22 -9.16
C ALA A 528 5.02 -12.34 -8.21
N SER A 529 4.16 -11.47 -8.72
CA SER A 529 3.28 -10.61 -7.90
C SER A 529 1.98 -11.29 -7.47
N ALA A 530 1.66 -12.49 -7.97
CA ALA A 530 0.45 -13.19 -7.55
C ALA A 530 0.54 -13.57 -6.07
N ILE A 531 -0.63 -13.65 -5.43
CA ILE A 531 -0.76 -14.16 -4.06
C ILE A 531 -1.35 -15.57 -4.11
N VAL A 532 -0.67 -16.52 -3.49
CA VAL A 532 -1.09 -17.93 -3.39
C VAL A 532 -1.17 -18.36 -1.92
N ALA A 533 -1.81 -19.50 -1.66
CA ALA A 533 -1.85 -20.16 -0.35
C ALA A 533 -0.99 -21.42 -0.35
N LEU A 534 -0.87 -22.07 0.82
CA LEU A 534 -0.46 -23.48 0.87
C LEU A 534 -1.52 -24.34 0.15
N PRO A 535 -1.14 -25.48 -0.47
CA PRO A 535 -2.09 -26.42 -1.05
C PRO A 535 -3.12 -26.92 -0.02
N GLN A 536 -4.40 -26.70 -0.30
CA GLN A 536 -5.51 -27.09 0.56
C GLN A 536 -5.90 -28.55 0.31
N THR A 537 -5.97 -29.34 1.38
CA THR A 537 -6.43 -30.74 1.34
C THR A 537 -7.91 -30.83 0.97
N GLU A 538 -8.71 -29.90 1.48
CA GLU A 538 -10.13 -29.76 1.21
C GLU A 538 -10.33 -28.88 -0.03
N VAL A 539 -11.28 -29.24 -0.89
CA VAL A 539 -11.63 -28.41 -2.05
C VAL A 539 -12.34 -27.18 -1.51
N THR A 540 -11.77 -26.00 -1.71
CA THR A 540 -12.41 -24.75 -1.29
C THR A 540 -13.61 -24.50 -2.20
N THR A 541 -14.82 -24.58 -1.65
CA THR A 541 -16.03 -24.08 -2.31
C THR A 541 -16.09 -22.56 -2.18
N ASP A 542 -16.45 -21.85 -3.24
CA ASP A 542 -16.70 -20.40 -3.19
C ASP A 542 -17.72 -20.08 -2.07
N GLY A 543 -17.29 -19.35 -1.04
CA GLY A 543 -18.20 -19.00 0.05
C GLY A 543 -17.55 -18.28 1.22
N THR A 544 -17.46 -16.96 1.13
CA THR A 544 -17.37 -16.11 2.32
C THR A 544 -18.71 -16.19 3.06
N THR A 545 -18.70 -16.65 4.33
CA THR A 545 -19.92 -16.69 5.14
C THR A 545 -20.37 -15.29 5.52
N ALA A 546 -21.65 -15.12 5.88
CA ALA A 546 -22.17 -13.84 6.37
C ALA A 546 -21.45 -13.34 7.64
N GLU A 547 -20.93 -14.26 8.46
CA GLU A 547 -20.13 -13.95 9.64
C GLU A 547 -18.75 -13.43 9.24
N ILE A 548 -18.09 -14.09 8.28
CA ILE A 548 -16.80 -13.63 7.75
C ILE A 548 -16.98 -12.23 7.17
N ILE A 549 -18.04 -11.94 6.40
CA ILE A 549 -18.29 -10.59 5.83
C ILE A 549 -18.40 -9.50 6.90
N LYS A 550 -18.88 -9.83 8.12
CA LYS A 550 -19.03 -8.85 9.21
C LYS A 550 -17.74 -8.60 9.98
N MET A 551 -16.69 -9.40 9.77
CA MET A 551 -15.42 -9.23 10.47
C MET A 551 -14.77 -7.90 10.12
N ALA A 552 -14.16 -7.28 11.13
CA ALA A 552 -13.39 -6.06 10.92
C ALA A 552 -12.14 -6.35 10.09
N HIS A 553 -11.83 -5.45 9.16
CA HIS A 553 -10.55 -5.49 8.45
C HIS A 553 -9.39 -5.21 9.41
N PRO A 554 -8.24 -5.88 9.26
CA PRO A 554 -7.05 -5.60 10.06
C PRO A 554 -6.61 -4.15 9.90
N LYS A 555 -6.37 -3.45 11.02
CA LYS A 555 -5.91 -2.05 11.05
C LYS A 555 -4.38 -1.95 10.95
N ARG A 556 -3.76 -2.73 10.05
CA ARG A 556 -2.31 -2.78 9.84
C ARG A 556 -1.94 -2.69 8.36
N ASN A 557 -0.75 -2.15 8.08
CA ASN A 557 -0.17 -2.19 6.74
C ASN A 557 0.11 -3.66 6.33
N THR A 558 0.04 -3.92 5.03
CA THR A 558 0.49 -5.17 4.44
C THR A 558 1.70 -4.91 3.53
N PHE A 559 2.63 -5.85 3.52
CA PHE A 559 3.78 -5.87 2.62
C PHE A 559 3.56 -6.82 1.41
N LEU A 560 2.35 -7.35 1.21
CA LEU A 560 1.99 -8.14 0.02
C LEU A 560 1.41 -7.25 -1.10
N PRO A 561 1.50 -7.69 -2.37
CA PRO A 561 1.17 -6.86 -3.54
C PRO A 561 -0.30 -6.50 -3.73
N ASP A 562 -1.22 -7.03 -2.93
CA ASP A 562 -2.63 -6.58 -2.92
C ASP A 562 -2.84 -5.29 -2.11
N GLY A 563 -1.84 -4.88 -1.32
CA GLY A 563 -1.78 -3.57 -0.68
C GLY A 563 -1.15 -2.49 -1.55
N ALA A 564 -0.44 -2.86 -2.62
CA ALA A 564 0.28 -1.94 -3.51
C ALA A 564 -0.51 -1.61 -4.79
N ALA A 565 -0.19 -0.45 -5.36
CA ALA A 565 -0.71 -0.02 -6.65
C ALA A 565 0.00 -0.72 -7.83
N GLY A 566 -0.75 -1.02 -8.90
CA GLY A 566 -0.23 -1.62 -10.13
C GLY A 566 0.58 -0.65 -11.00
N ILE A 567 0.57 -0.82 -12.34
CA ILE A 567 1.42 -0.06 -13.29
C ILE A 567 0.71 1.11 -14.01
N PHE A 568 -0.42 1.61 -13.51
CA PHE A 568 -1.12 2.75 -14.15
C PHE A 568 -1.21 4.02 -13.30
N ALA A 569 -1.12 5.16 -13.98
CA ALA A 569 -1.24 6.49 -13.40
C ALA A 569 -2.71 6.84 -13.07
N PRO A 570 -2.94 7.65 -12.03
CA PRO A 570 -1.91 8.24 -11.15
C PRO A 570 -1.60 7.34 -9.95
N GLY A 571 -0.32 7.16 -9.58
CA GLY A 571 0.11 6.56 -8.32
C GLY A 571 0.34 5.06 -8.39
N TRP A 572 1.60 4.65 -8.54
CA TRP A 572 2.02 3.25 -8.61
C TRP A 572 3.19 2.94 -7.67
N ASP A 573 3.26 1.70 -7.17
CA ASP A 573 4.42 1.21 -6.41
C ASP A 573 5.62 0.85 -7.30
N THR A 574 5.34 0.65 -8.59
CA THR A 574 6.29 0.31 -9.63
C THR A 574 5.77 0.81 -10.96
N SER A 575 6.66 1.21 -11.87
CA SER A 575 6.31 1.39 -13.27
C SER A 575 6.51 0.08 -14.04
N PHE A 576 6.48 0.16 -15.37
CA PHE A 576 6.90 -0.91 -16.25
C PHE A 576 7.80 -0.39 -17.37
N ASP A 577 8.62 -1.28 -17.89
CA ASP A 577 9.45 -1.05 -19.06
C ASP A 577 9.31 -2.23 -20.05
N THR A 578 9.72 -2.02 -21.29
CA THR A 578 9.65 -3.01 -22.36
C THR A 578 11.06 -3.32 -22.86
N LEU A 579 11.49 -4.57 -22.73
CA LEU A 579 12.73 -5.05 -23.34
C LEU A 579 12.43 -5.64 -24.72
N SER A 580 13.00 -5.06 -25.77
CA SER A 580 12.96 -5.67 -27.11
C SER A 580 13.93 -6.85 -27.21
N THR A 581 13.39 -8.04 -27.47
CA THR A 581 14.17 -9.27 -27.68
C THR A 581 14.00 -9.78 -29.12
N PRO A 582 14.88 -10.67 -29.62
CA PRO A 582 14.69 -11.30 -30.92
C PRO A 582 13.36 -12.07 -31.06
N GLU A 583 12.78 -12.54 -29.95
CA GLU A 583 11.49 -13.24 -29.93
C GLU A 583 10.28 -12.31 -29.78
N GLY A 584 10.51 -11.00 -29.60
CA GLY A 584 9.47 -10.01 -29.38
C GLY A 584 9.74 -9.10 -28.18
N ASN A 585 8.83 -8.16 -27.96
CA ASN A 585 8.88 -7.27 -26.82
C ASN A 585 8.39 -7.98 -25.55
N VAL A 586 9.07 -7.74 -24.44
CA VAL A 586 8.72 -8.27 -23.12
C VAL A 586 8.51 -7.12 -22.17
N ASP A 587 7.29 -7.01 -21.64
CA ASP A 587 7.00 -6.06 -20.57
C ASP A 587 7.43 -6.63 -19.23
N HIS A 588 8.01 -5.78 -18.38
CA HIS A 588 8.39 -6.12 -17.02
C HIS A 588 8.21 -4.93 -16.09
N LEU A 589 8.08 -5.21 -14.79
CA LEU A 589 8.05 -4.19 -13.75
C LEU A 589 9.40 -3.48 -13.66
N ALA A 590 9.39 -2.19 -13.32
CA ALA A 590 10.60 -1.38 -13.13
C ALA A 590 10.32 -0.18 -12.21
N ALA A 591 11.05 -0.08 -11.09
CA ALA A 591 10.94 1.07 -10.18
C ALA A 591 11.65 2.34 -10.70
N TYR A 592 12.56 2.21 -11.66
CA TYR A 592 13.26 3.36 -12.24
C TYR A 592 12.37 4.24 -13.13
N GLY A 593 11.21 3.74 -13.56
CA GLY A 593 10.24 4.53 -14.34
C GLY A 593 9.42 5.52 -13.50
N LEU A 594 9.49 5.41 -12.17
CA LEU A 594 8.87 6.34 -11.21
C LEU A 594 9.54 7.72 -11.27
N GLY A 595 8.87 8.77 -10.77
CA GLY A 595 9.47 10.11 -10.69
C GLY A 595 10.76 10.16 -9.85
N SER A 596 11.66 11.07 -10.23
CA SER A 596 12.98 11.28 -9.62
C SER A 596 13.10 12.72 -9.08
N PRO A 597 12.88 12.96 -7.78
CA PRO A 597 12.57 11.98 -6.74
C PRO A 597 11.05 11.70 -6.65
N PHE A 598 10.65 10.68 -5.88
CA PHE A 598 9.25 10.28 -5.73
C PHE A 598 8.30 11.40 -5.24
N PRO A 599 8.71 12.42 -4.44
CA PRO A 599 7.80 13.51 -4.09
C PRO A 599 7.30 14.31 -5.29
N GLU A 600 8.07 14.36 -6.37
CA GLU A 600 7.63 14.97 -7.62
C GLU A 600 6.48 14.19 -8.25
N ASP A 601 6.59 12.86 -8.23
CA ASP A 601 5.54 11.95 -8.68
C ASP A 601 4.30 12.02 -7.77
N ALA A 602 4.52 12.03 -6.45
CA ALA A 602 3.46 12.11 -5.44
C ALA A 602 2.61 13.37 -5.60
N LYS A 603 3.23 14.54 -5.86
CA LYS A 603 2.50 15.80 -6.15
C LYS A 603 1.54 15.64 -7.31
N LEU A 604 2.04 15.11 -8.43
CA LEU A 604 1.25 14.97 -9.65
C LEU A 604 0.13 13.96 -9.44
N CYS A 605 0.44 12.83 -8.83
CA CYS A 605 -0.55 11.79 -8.57
C CYS A 605 -1.65 12.24 -7.61
N ALA A 606 -1.27 12.92 -6.53
CA ALA A 606 -2.20 13.48 -5.53
C ALA A 606 -3.16 14.51 -6.15
N ALA A 607 -2.63 15.38 -7.03
CA ALA A 607 -3.39 16.46 -7.66
C ALA A 607 -4.37 15.99 -8.75
N LEU A 608 -4.25 14.74 -9.22
CA LEU A 608 -5.12 14.13 -10.22
C LEU A 608 -6.30 13.33 -9.61
N SER A 609 -6.50 13.42 -8.30
CA SER A 609 -7.38 12.62 -7.43
C SER A 609 -6.80 11.27 -7.02
N THR A 610 -7.04 10.86 -5.77
CA THR A 610 -6.57 9.56 -5.29
C THR A 610 -7.49 8.45 -5.65
N PHE A 611 -6.98 7.58 -6.50
CA PHE A 611 -7.56 6.28 -6.78
C PHE A 611 -6.88 5.19 -5.90
N TRP A 612 -5.73 5.51 -5.27
CA TRP A 612 -4.84 4.54 -4.62
C TRP A 612 -4.48 4.93 -3.19
N PRO A 613 -5.06 4.26 -2.18
CA PRO A 613 -4.73 4.56 -0.79
C PRO A 613 -3.24 4.40 -0.45
N ALA A 614 -2.51 3.53 -1.13
CA ALA A 614 -1.12 3.22 -0.77
C ALA A 614 -0.09 4.28 -1.18
N ALA A 615 -0.40 5.15 -2.15
CA ALA A 615 0.63 5.94 -2.85
C ALA A 615 0.53 7.46 -2.67
N ALA A 616 -0.68 8.02 -2.61
CA ALA A 616 -0.87 9.47 -2.49
C ALA A 616 -2.23 9.79 -1.83
N PRO A 617 -2.36 10.91 -1.09
CA PRO A 617 -3.64 11.52 -0.68
C PRO A 617 -4.31 12.47 -1.69
N ASP A 618 -5.64 12.64 -1.63
CA ASP A 618 -6.42 13.40 -2.64
C ASP A 618 -6.25 14.88 -2.43
N THR A 619 -5.30 15.46 -3.14
CA THR A 619 -5.06 16.90 -3.15
C THR A 619 -5.69 17.59 -4.34
N THR A 620 -6.65 16.98 -5.02
CA THR A 620 -7.37 17.66 -6.11
C THR A 620 -7.99 18.96 -5.62
N ARG A 621 -8.51 18.95 -4.39
CA ARG A 621 -9.05 20.17 -3.75
C ARG A 621 -7.98 21.18 -3.36
N THR A 622 -6.72 20.78 -3.20
CA THR A 622 -5.63 21.68 -2.78
C THR A 622 -5.33 22.74 -3.83
N PHE A 623 -5.46 22.41 -5.11
CA PHE A 623 -5.07 23.28 -6.21
C PHE A 623 -6.29 23.74 -7.01
N PHE A 624 -6.28 24.99 -7.44
CA PHE A 624 -7.38 25.55 -8.25
C PHE A 624 -7.39 24.99 -9.67
N GLU A 625 -6.23 24.99 -10.33
CA GLU A 625 -6.06 24.47 -11.70
C GLU A 625 -4.92 23.46 -11.72
N VAL A 626 -5.23 22.24 -12.15
CA VAL A 626 -4.27 21.15 -12.37
C VAL A 626 -4.51 20.59 -13.77
N PRO A 627 -3.44 20.38 -14.58
CA PRO A 627 -3.58 19.70 -15.85
C PRO A 627 -4.28 18.36 -15.68
N PHE A 628 -5.42 18.15 -16.35
CA PHE A 628 -6.12 16.87 -16.42
C PHE A 628 -6.77 16.35 -15.12
N SER A 629 -7.17 17.21 -14.19
CA SER A 629 -7.93 16.77 -12.99
C SER A 629 -9.17 15.92 -13.35
N ALA A 630 -9.60 15.05 -12.42
CA ALA A 630 -10.86 14.28 -12.51
C ALA A 630 -11.90 14.71 -11.45
N GLY A 631 -11.62 15.78 -10.71
CA GLY A 631 -12.36 16.20 -9.52
C GLY A 631 -12.00 15.38 -8.28
N SER A 632 -12.24 15.93 -7.09
CA SER A 632 -11.96 15.24 -5.83
C SER A 632 -12.82 13.99 -5.67
N VAL A 633 -12.22 12.85 -5.33
CA VAL A 633 -12.96 11.62 -5.04
C VAL A 633 -12.91 11.27 -3.55
N VAL A 634 -11.75 11.40 -2.92
CA VAL A 634 -11.53 11.05 -1.50
C VAL A 634 -10.90 12.24 -0.78
N PRO A 635 -11.63 13.35 -0.60
CA PRO A 635 -11.05 14.60 -0.16
C PRO A 635 -10.34 14.43 1.19
N LEU A 636 -9.17 15.04 1.29
CA LEU A 636 -8.58 15.34 2.59
C LEU A 636 -9.52 16.25 3.37
N THR A 637 -9.58 16.06 4.68
CA THR A 637 -10.25 16.99 5.59
C THR A 637 -9.47 18.31 5.68
N ASP A 638 -10.12 19.33 6.23
CA ASP A 638 -9.47 20.61 6.47
C ASP A 638 -8.24 20.46 7.38
N ALA A 639 -8.30 19.59 8.40
CA ALA A 639 -7.16 19.30 9.26
C ALA A 639 -6.02 18.59 8.50
N GLU A 640 -6.34 17.56 7.69
CA GLU A 640 -5.35 16.83 6.88
C GLU A 640 -4.70 17.69 5.78
N SER A 641 -5.35 18.79 5.39
CA SER A 641 -4.83 19.79 4.43
C SER A 641 -4.27 21.04 5.11
N GLY A 642 -4.09 21.03 6.44
CA GLY A 642 -3.49 22.11 7.22
C GLY A 642 -4.32 23.39 7.32
N VAL A 643 -5.59 23.35 6.92
CA VAL A 643 -6.51 24.48 7.05
C VAL A 643 -6.89 24.65 8.53
N GLY A 644 -6.80 25.88 9.03
CA GLY A 644 -7.05 26.19 10.44
C GLY A 644 -5.80 26.14 11.33
N GLY A 645 -4.61 25.99 10.75
CA GLY A 645 -3.34 25.95 11.48
C GLY A 645 -2.90 24.54 11.89
N GLU A 646 -3.59 23.52 11.41
CA GLU A 646 -3.20 22.11 11.56
C GLU A 646 -2.01 21.75 10.67
N VAL A 647 -1.39 20.60 10.93
CA VAL A 647 -0.30 20.08 10.08
C VAL A 647 -0.89 19.35 8.88
N SER A 648 -0.55 19.83 7.68
CA SER A 648 -0.90 19.16 6.43
C SER A 648 0.01 17.98 6.13
N TRP A 649 -0.48 17.06 5.30
CA TRP A 649 0.29 15.88 4.91
C TRP A 649 1.52 16.19 4.03
N ASP A 650 1.48 17.28 3.26
CA ASP A 650 2.46 17.67 2.23
C ASP A 650 3.22 18.97 2.56
N GLY A 651 2.94 19.60 3.70
CA GLY A 651 3.51 20.89 4.08
C GLY A 651 2.85 22.11 3.42
N LEU A 652 1.74 21.96 2.71
CA LEU A 652 0.96 23.08 2.16
C LEU A 652 -0.36 23.29 2.91
N THR A 653 -0.74 24.54 3.13
CA THR A 653 -2.11 24.87 3.56
C THR A 653 -3.06 24.85 2.37
N GLY A 654 -4.07 23.97 2.42
CA GLY A 654 -5.11 23.84 1.40
C GLY A 654 -6.00 25.08 1.25
N PRO A 655 -7.02 25.00 0.37
CA PRO A 655 -7.85 26.16 0.06
C PRO A 655 -8.63 26.63 1.28
N HIS A 656 -8.71 27.93 1.46
CA HIS A 656 -9.46 28.51 2.56
C HIS A 656 -9.95 29.91 2.22
N PHE A 657 -11.02 30.33 2.89
CA PHE A 657 -11.55 31.67 2.75
C PHE A 657 -10.72 32.63 3.62
N VAL A 658 -10.19 33.70 2.99
CA VAL A 658 -9.38 34.74 3.67
C VAL A 658 -10.16 36.02 3.93
N ASP A 659 -11.20 36.27 3.15
CA ASP A 659 -12.16 37.35 3.39
C ASP A 659 -13.57 36.87 3.03
N ARG A 660 -14.53 37.18 3.89
CA ARG A 660 -15.95 36.94 3.68
C ARG A 660 -16.73 38.11 4.23
N ASN A 661 -17.31 38.89 3.34
CA ASN A 661 -18.25 39.92 3.71
C ASN A 661 -19.47 39.89 2.80
N ALA A 662 -20.36 40.86 2.97
CA ALA A 662 -21.58 40.90 2.21
C ALA A 662 -21.27 40.96 0.69
N GLU A 663 -20.24 41.71 0.27
CA GLU A 663 -19.79 42.06 -1.09
C GLU A 663 -18.91 41.05 -1.82
N ARG A 664 -18.17 40.22 -1.09
CA ARG A 664 -17.20 39.30 -1.70
C ARG A 664 -16.88 38.14 -0.78
N SER A 665 -16.66 36.97 -1.40
CA SER A 665 -15.89 35.89 -0.80
C SER A 665 -14.55 35.79 -1.53
N VAL A 666 -13.45 35.78 -0.79
CA VAL A 666 -12.11 35.60 -1.34
C VAL A 666 -11.58 34.27 -0.83
N VAL A 667 -11.26 33.38 -1.78
CA VAL A 667 -10.66 32.08 -1.49
C VAL A 667 -9.20 32.11 -1.94
N GLN A 668 -8.32 31.60 -1.10
CA GLN A 668 -6.90 31.47 -1.38
C GLN A 668 -6.57 30.00 -1.65
N PHE A 669 -5.80 29.74 -2.71
CA PHE A 669 -5.26 28.42 -3.07
C PHE A 669 -3.73 28.49 -3.18
N PRO A 670 -3.01 27.42 -2.81
CA PRO A 670 -1.66 27.18 -3.28
C PRO A 670 -1.56 27.26 -4.81
N ASP A 671 -0.51 27.89 -5.32
CA ASP A 671 -0.18 27.89 -6.73
C ASP A 671 0.48 26.55 -7.09
N TYR A 672 -0.19 25.76 -7.93
CA TYR A 672 0.27 24.42 -8.30
C TYR A 672 1.69 24.41 -8.90
N PRO A 673 2.08 25.30 -9.83
CA PRO A 673 3.45 25.40 -10.31
C PRO A 673 4.51 25.56 -9.21
N ARG A 674 4.19 26.24 -8.11
CA ARG A 674 5.14 26.58 -7.02
C ARG A 674 5.07 25.66 -5.81
N ALA A 675 4.08 24.79 -5.74
CA ALA A 675 4.05 23.69 -4.78
C ALA A 675 5.24 22.75 -5.01
N ASP A 676 6.24 22.81 -4.13
CA ASP A 676 7.47 22.04 -4.28
C ASP A 676 7.59 20.95 -3.22
N TYR A 677 7.03 19.78 -3.53
CA TYR A 677 7.04 18.63 -2.62
C TYR A 677 8.45 18.11 -2.34
N THR A 678 9.39 18.24 -3.29
CA THR A 678 10.79 17.88 -3.06
C THR A 678 11.41 18.80 -2.01
N ARG A 679 11.19 20.12 -2.11
CA ARG A 679 11.62 21.08 -1.08
C ARG A 679 10.94 20.82 0.27
N ASN A 680 9.65 20.51 0.28
CA ASN A 680 8.92 20.19 1.51
C ASN A 680 9.45 18.91 2.18
N ALA A 681 9.81 17.90 1.39
CA ALA A 681 10.41 16.66 1.88
C ALA A 681 11.82 16.90 2.47
N LEU A 682 12.66 17.72 1.82
CA LEU A 682 13.98 18.13 2.36
C LEU A 682 13.85 18.86 3.71
N ASN A 683 12.81 19.68 3.83
CA ASN A 683 12.52 20.45 5.05
C ASN A 683 11.79 19.63 6.12
N GLY A 684 11.52 18.34 5.89
CA GLY A 684 10.80 17.50 6.85
C GLY A 684 9.37 17.94 7.11
N LEU A 685 8.66 18.44 6.10
CA LEU A 685 7.30 18.98 6.26
C LEU A 685 6.18 17.97 5.96
N PHE A 686 6.52 16.80 5.42
CA PHE A 686 5.53 15.75 5.21
C PHE A 686 5.00 15.23 6.56
N SER A 687 3.74 14.82 6.58
CA SER A 687 3.12 14.22 7.76
C SER A 687 2.11 13.16 7.37
N ILE A 688 2.00 12.14 8.21
CA ILE A 688 1.05 11.03 8.10
C ILE A 688 0.23 10.88 9.40
N ALA A 689 0.44 11.76 10.37
CA ALA A 689 -0.21 11.68 11.68
C ALA A 689 -1.75 11.65 11.59
N GLN A 690 -2.34 12.38 10.63
CA GLN A 690 -3.79 12.38 10.42
C GLN A 690 -4.23 11.30 9.42
N THR A 691 -3.55 11.16 8.28
CA THR A 691 -3.95 10.19 7.24
C THR A 691 -3.84 8.74 7.71
N SER A 692 -2.89 8.41 8.59
CA SER A 692 -2.77 7.09 9.22
C SER A 692 -3.96 6.69 10.10
N LYS A 693 -4.82 7.63 10.49
CA LYS A 693 -6.05 7.36 11.26
C LYS A 693 -7.21 6.94 10.36
N VAL A 694 -7.15 7.23 9.06
CA VAL A 694 -8.22 6.93 8.11
C VAL A 694 -8.35 5.42 7.94
N SER A 695 -9.52 4.89 8.31
CA SER A 695 -9.87 3.49 8.11
C SER A 695 -10.44 3.26 6.71
N LEU A 696 -10.46 2.00 6.25
CA LEU A 696 -11.13 1.64 4.99
C LEU A 696 -12.60 2.13 4.95
N GLU A 697 -13.33 2.02 6.06
CA GLU A 697 -14.73 2.46 6.12
C GLU A 697 -14.89 3.98 6.08
N GLU A 698 -13.93 4.72 6.63
CA GLU A 698 -13.90 6.18 6.46
C GLU A 698 -13.57 6.55 5.01
N TYR A 699 -12.60 5.88 4.41
CA TYR A 699 -12.22 6.09 3.00
C TYR A 699 -13.41 5.85 2.06
N LYS A 700 -14.15 4.74 2.21
CA LYS A 700 -15.38 4.44 1.46
C LYS A 700 -16.47 5.49 1.68
N ARG A 701 -16.65 5.95 2.93
CA ARG A 701 -17.63 6.99 3.26
C ARG A 701 -17.33 8.31 2.56
N ARG A 702 -16.07 8.74 2.49
CA ARG A 702 -15.67 9.95 1.77
C ARG A 702 -15.97 9.88 0.27
N ILE A 703 -15.72 8.73 -0.37
CA ILE A 703 -16.08 8.47 -1.78
C ILE A 703 -17.58 8.68 -2.01
N VAL A 704 -18.39 8.00 -1.18
CA VAL A 704 -19.85 8.08 -1.29
C VAL A 704 -20.35 9.49 -1.01
N ALA A 705 -19.80 10.17 0.01
CA ALA A 705 -20.16 11.53 0.34
C ALA A 705 -19.91 12.48 -0.83
N MET A 706 -18.76 12.38 -1.49
CA MET A 706 -18.43 13.22 -2.65
C MET A 706 -19.33 12.98 -3.85
N LEU A 707 -19.68 11.74 -4.18
CA LEU A 707 -20.64 11.45 -5.25
C LEU A 707 -22.01 12.09 -4.97
N ARG A 708 -22.45 12.06 -3.70
CA ARG A 708 -23.70 12.72 -3.28
C ARG A 708 -23.61 14.24 -3.35
N VAL A 709 -22.46 14.83 -3.01
CA VAL A 709 -22.21 16.26 -3.23
C VAL A 709 -22.33 16.59 -4.72
N TYR A 710 -21.59 15.89 -5.59
CA TYR A 710 -21.64 16.13 -7.04
C TYR A 710 -23.05 16.00 -7.61
N ARG A 711 -23.86 15.06 -7.10
CA ARG A 711 -25.26 14.97 -7.48
C ARG A 711 -26.09 16.16 -6.99
N ALA A 712 -25.89 16.60 -5.75
CA ALA A 712 -26.62 17.73 -5.17
C ALA A 712 -26.39 19.04 -5.94
N ILE A 713 -25.18 19.23 -6.46
CA ILE A 713 -24.75 20.44 -7.18
C ILE A 713 -24.81 20.28 -8.71
N ASP A 714 -25.31 19.15 -9.22
CA ASP A 714 -25.45 18.86 -10.65
C ASP A 714 -24.11 18.85 -11.43
N LYS A 715 -23.09 18.19 -10.86
CA LYS A 715 -21.71 18.11 -11.38
C LYS A 715 -21.17 16.68 -11.53
N LEU A 716 -22.03 15.66 -11.52
CA LEU A 716 -21.60 14.26 -11.70
C LEU A 716 -20.79 14.05 -12.99
N ASP A 717 -21.16 14.75 -14.06
CA ASP A 717 -20.53 14.66 -15.39
C ASP A 717 -19.45 15.73 -15.64
N ASN A 718 -19.28 16.69 -14.73
CA ASN A 718 -18.28 17.76 -14.86
C ASN A 718 -17.68 18.15 -13.51
N LYS A 719 -17.07 17.17 -12.84
CA LYS A 719 -16.52 17.32 -11.47
C LYS A 719 -15.43 18.38 -11.38
N ASN A 720 -14.68 18.60 -12.46
CA ASN A 720 -13.61 19.61 -12.54
C ASN A 720 -14.11 21.05 -12.42
N ASP A 721 -15.41 21.28 -12.62
CA ASP A 721 -15.99 22.59 -12.46
C ASP A 721 -16.26 22.94 -10.99
N ALA A 722 -16.29 21.95 -10.10
CA ALA A 722 -16.60 22.10 -8.69
C ALA A 722 -15.33 22.12 -7.82
N HIS A 723 -15.08 23.26 -7.17
CA HIS A 723 -13.93 23.49 -6.31
C HIS A 723 -14.31 23.30 -4.84
N ILE A 724 -13.72 22.30 -4.19
CA ILE A 724 -13.97 21.98 -2.78
C ILE A 724 -13.06 22.79 -1.87
N VAL A 725 -13.62 23.71 -1.11
CA VAL A 725 -12.84 24.60 -0.23
C VAL A 725 -12.82 24.11 1.22
N SER A 726 -13.86 23.41 1.68
CA SER A 726 -13.91 22.82 3.01
C SER A 726 -14.53 21.43 2.98
N PHE A 727 -13.92 20.48 3.68
CA PHE A 727 -14.45 19.14 3.93
C PHE A 727 -14.19 18.80 5.41
N LYS A 728 -15.26 18.66 6.19
CA LYS A 728 -15.20 18.36 7.62
C LYS A 728 -16.22 17.31 8.00
N GLN A 729 -15.86 16.40 8.88
CA GLN A 729 -16.85 15.66 9.65
C GLN A 729 -17.39 16.59 10.75
N VAL A 730 -18.72 16.66 10.90
CA VAL A 730 -19.38 17.45 11.94
C VAL A 730 -20.03 16.54 12.98
N ASN A 731 -20.04 17.01 14.23
CA ASN A 731 -20.65 16.29 15.35
C ASN A 731 -22.13 16.67 15.49
N PRO A 732 -22.96 15.79 16.10
CA PRO A 732 -24.27 16.20 16.58
C PRO A 732 -24.16 17.44 17.48
N GLY A 733 -25.02 18.44 17.25
CA GLY A 733 -24.96 19.74 17.94
C GLY A 733 -24.16 20.82 17.23
N ASP A 734 -23.67 20.58 16.01
CA ASP A 734 -23.15 21.66 15.16
C ASP A 734 -24.28 22.65 14.81
N SER A 735 -24.10 23.92 15.18
CA SER A 735 -25.16 24.94 15.03
C SER A 735 -25.58 25.21 13.57
N GLU A 736 -24.71 24.98 12.59
CA GLU A 736 -25.04 25.17 11.17
C GLU A 736 -25.88 23.99 10.66
N LEU A 737 -25.56 22.78 11.12
CA LEU A 737 -26.34 21.57 10.88
C LEU A 737 -27.73 21.66 11.54
N GLU A 738 -27.81 22.01 12.83
CA GLU A 738 -29.10 22.15 13.53
C GLU A 738 -30.03 23.13 12.80
N GLN A 739 -29.48 24.28 12.38
CA GLN A 739 -30.23 25.24 11.58
C GLN A 739 -30.65 24.68 10.22
N ALA A 740 -29.83 23.82 9.59
CA ALA A 740 -30.19 23.17 8.34
C ALA A 740 -31.40 22.26 8.55
N GLU A 741 -31.29 21.34 9.53
CA GLU A 741 -32.31 20.34 9.85
C GLU A 741 -33.63 20.99 10.27
N GLU A 742 -33.60 22.01 11.13
CA GLU A 742 -34.77 22.77 11.55
C GLU A 742 -35.50 23.44 10.37
N ARG A 743 -34.73 24.07 9.46
CA ARG A 743 -35.32 24.80 8.32
C ARG A 743 -35.88 23.88 7.26
N THR A 744 -35.33 22.68 7.13
CA THR A 744 -35.81 21.69 6.17
C THR A 744 -36.82 20.71 6.76
N ASN A 745 -36.92 20.64 8.09
CA ASN A 745 -37.65 19.60 8.80
C ASN A 745 -37.18 18.19 8.35
N ALA A 746 -35.86 18.01 8.30
CA ALA A 746 -35.23 16.76 7.88
C ALA A 746 -33.91 16.57 8.62
N ASP A 747 -33.80 15.46 9.36
CA ASP A 747 -32.63 15.11 10.14
C ASP A 747 -31.68 14.23 9.34
N LEU A 748 -30.38 14.50 9.44
CA LEU A 748 -29.34 13.65 8.91
C LEU A 748 -28.90 12.63 9.96
N THR A 749 -28.51 11.45 9.51
CA THR A 749 -28.08 10.35 10.39
C THR A 749 -26.66 9.90 10.05
N GLY A 750 -26.05 9.18 10.99
CA GLY A 750 -24.71 8.64 10.83
C GLY A 750 -23.61 9.71 10.94
N PRO A 751 -22.38 9.38 10.51
CA PRO A 751 -21.34 10.37 10.30
C PRO A 751 -21.81 11.41 9.27
N ILE A 752 -21.81 12.68 9.66
CA ILE A 752 -22.25 13.78 8.79
C ILE A 752 -21.02 14.55 8.33
N TYR A 753 -20.93 14.80 7.03
CA TYR A 753 -19.89 15.63 6.43
C TYR A 753 -20.48 16.97 6.01
N ARG A 754 -19.80 18.05 6.38
CA ARG A 754 -20.03 19.40 5.86
C ARG A 754 -19.04 19.64 4.73
N VAL A 755 -19.56 19.89 3.54
CA VAL A 755 -18.77 20.19 2.34
C VAL A 755 -19.14 21.58 1.86
N GLU A 756 -18.14 22.43 1.62
CA GLU A 756 -18.35 23.77 1.10
C GLU A 756 -17.42 24.01 -0.08
N GLY A 757 -17.98 24.56 -1.15
CA GLY A 757 -17.28 24.75 -2.41
C GLY A 757 -17.98 25.78 -3.29
N PHE A 758 -17.50 25.90 -4.52
CA PHE A 758 -18.08 26.77 -5.53
C PHE A 758 -17.79 26.23 -6.92
N ASP A 759 -18.55 26.66 -7.92
CA ASP A 759 -18.37 26.24 -9.31
C ASP A 759 -17.73 27.38 -10.12
N ASN A 760 -17.04 27.10 -11.24
CA ASN A 760 -16.49 28.20 -12.08
C ASN A 760 -17.59 29.07 -12.67
N GLU A 761 -18.71 28.45 -13.03
CA GLU A 761 -19.89 29.11 -13.58
C GLU A 761 -21.13 28.86 -12.72
N PHE A 762 -21.94 29.90 -12.55
CA PHE A 762 -23.24 29.80 -11.89
C PHE A 762 -24.30 30.48 -12.75
N SER A 763 -25.38 29.76 -13.09
CA SER A 763 -26.46 30.25 -13.94
C SER A 763 -26.00 30.82 -15.29
N GLY A 764 -24.98 30.19 -15.89
CA GLY A 764 -24.40 30.60 -17.18
C GLY A 764 -23.55 31.88 -17.12
N GLN A 765 -23.13 32.30 -15.93
CA GLN A 765 -22.23 33.45 -15.74
C GLN A 765 -20.97 33.03 -14.99
N GLN A 766 -19.85 33.68 -15.31
CA GLN A 766 -18.60 33.53 -14.58
C GLN A 766 -18.78 33.89 -13.10
N ASN A 767 -18.54 32.90 -12.25
CA ASN A 767 -18.68 32.98 -10.80
C ASN A 767 -17.37 33.36 -10.12
N VAL A 768 -16.23 32.98 -10.71
CA VAL A 768 -14.88 33.11 -10.15
C VAL A 768 -14.06 34.14 -10.93
N SER A 769 -13.37 35.05 -10.25
CA SER A 769 -12.46 36.01 -10.88
C SER A 769 -11.19 35.34 -11.42
N SER A 770 -10.42 36.07 -12.25
CA SER A 770 -9.03 35.72 -12.51
C SER A 770 -8.20 35.68 -11.22
N PRO A 771 -7.15 34.85 -11.15
CA PRO A 771 -6.27 34.75 -9.98
C PRO A 771 -5.54 36.08 -9.71
N THR A 772 -5.43 36.44 -8.44
CA THR A 772 -4.57 37.53 -7.97
C THR A 772 -3.50 36.96 -7.05
N PRO A 773 -2.19 37.03 -7.38
CA PRO A 773 -1.14 36.59 -6.49
C PRO A 773 -1.19 37.33 -5.15
N THR A 774 -0.87 36.61 -4.08
CA THR A 774 -0.84 37.17 -2.71
C THR A 774 0.39 38.03 -2.45
N ASP A 775 1.49 37.73 -3.13
CA ASP A 775 2.75 38.45 -3.05
C ASP A 775 3.59 38.27 -4.33
N GLU A 776 4.82 38.79 -4.33
CA GLU A 776 5.76 38.69 -5.46
C GLU A 776 6.26 37.27 -5.73
N THR A 777 6.24 36.39 -4.73
CA THR A 777 6.66 34.97 -4.86
C THR A 777 5.60 34.15 -5.57
N LYS A 778 4.34 34.59 -5.50
CA LYS A 778 3.15 33.97 -6.13
C LYS A 778 2.86 32.54 -5.65
N HIS A 779 3.33 32.16 -4.46
CA HIS A 779 3.05 30.84 -3.85
C HIS A 779 1.55 30.57 -3.61
N TYR A 780 0.77 31.63 -3.47
CA TYR A 780 -0.67 31.55 -3.31
C TYR A 780 -1.37 32.55 -4.22
N ALA A 781 -2.51 32.14 -4.75
CA ALA A 781 -3.41 32.96 -5.54
C ALA A 781 -4.77 33.10 -4.85
N GLN A 782 -5.33 34.30 -4.92
CA GLN A 782 -6.66 34.64 -4.43
C GLN A 782 -7.66 34.77 -5.58
N TYR A 783 -8.86 34.26 -5.33
CA TYR A 783 -9.98 34.24 -6.26
C TYR A 783 -11.20 34.84 -5.58
N GLN A 784 -11.86 35.79 -6.26
CA GLN A 784 -13.15 36.32 -5.81
C GLN A 784 -14.26 35.42 -6.34
N VAL A 785 -15.15 35.02 -5.44
CA VAL A 785 -16.26 34.10 -5.71
C VAL A 785 -17.58 34.77 -5.36
N LYS A 786 -18.51 34.80 -6.31
CA LYS A 786 -19.83 35.43 -6.14
C LYS A 786 -20.85 34.52 -5.49
N VAL A 787 -20.79 33.21 -5.75
CA VAL A 787 -21.72 32.21 -5.24
C VAL A 787 -20.92 30.99 -4.79
N SER A 788 -21.13 30.59 -3.54
CA SER A 788 -20.65 29.31 -3.03
C SER A 788 -21.82 28.47 -2.55
N TRP A 789 -21.59 27.18 -2.31
CA TRP A 789 -22.57 26.25 -1.82
C TRP A 789 -22.05 25.52 -0.59
N VAL A 790 -22.98 25.11 0.28
CA VAL A 790 -22.72 24.21 1.41
C VAL A 790 -23.66 23.03 1.29
N VAL A 791 -23.12 21.82 1.45
CA VAL A 791 -23.86 20.56 1.46
C VAL A 791 -23.53 19.81 2.74
N PHE A 792 -24.56 19.39 3.48
CA PHE A 792 -24.44 18.39 4.54
C PHE A 792 -24.85 17.02 4.02
N VAL A 793 -23.99 16.02 4.25
CA VAL A 793 -24.18 14.65 3.78
C VAL A 793 -24.10 13.68 4.95
N GLY A 794 -25.21 13.00 5.26
CA GLY A 794 -25.27 11.90 6.23
C GLY A 794 -25.33 10.52 5.56
N SER A 795 -25.86 9.50 6.24
CA SER A 795 -26.06 8.15 5.68
C SER A 795 -27.44 7.91 5.05
N GLY A 796 -28.41 8.80 5.28
CA GLY A 796 -29.77 8.70 4.71
C GLY A 796 -29.85 9.06 3.23
N ASP A 797 -31.06 9.10 2.67
CA ASP A 797 -31.29 9.37 1.23
C ASP A 797 -31.09 10.84 0.85
N ASN A 798 -31.32 11.75 1.79
CA ASN A 798 -31.32 13.19 1.53
C ASN A 798 -30.00 13.85 1.90
N VAL A 799 -29.71 14.98 1.24
CA VAL A 799 -28.71 15.96 1.68
C VAL A 799 -29.37 17.31 1.89
N LEU A 800 -28.75 18.12 2.75
CA LEU A 800 -29.19 19.48 3.00
C LEU A 800 -28.24 20.42 2.30
N MET A 801 -28.75 21.29 1.43
CA MET A 801 -27.95 22.20 0.63
C MET A 801 -28.40 23.64 0.82
N ARG A 802 -27.45 24.57 0.80
CA ARG A 802 -27.74 26.01 0.62
C ARG A 802 -26.73 26.67 -0.30
N LEU A 803 -27.16 27.79 -0.87
CA LEU A 803 -26.29 28.73 -1.58
C LEU A 803 -25.96 29.92 -0.68
N ASN A 804 -24.71 30.35 -0.74
CA ASN A 804 -24.23 31.58 -0.14
C ASN A 804 -23.92 32.57 -1.27
N LEU A 805 -24.55 33.74 -1.25
CA LEU A 805 -24.31 34.82 -2.21
C LEU A 805 -23.28 35.79 -1.61
N GLY A 806 -22.12 35.89 -2.25
CA GLY A 806 -21.06 36.86 -2.00
C GLY A 806 -21.13 38.01 -3.00
N ASP A 807 -22.31 38.62 -3.18
CA ASP A 807 -22.62 39.65 -4.18
C ASP A 807 -22.73 41.09 -3.62
N GLY A 808 -22.70 41.27 -2.32
CA GLY A 808 -23.03 42.54 -1.65
C GLY A 808 -23.92 42.38 -0.44
N SER A 809 -24.68 41.30 -0.37
CA SER A 809 -25.95 41.32 0.33
C SER A 809 -26.02 40.46 1.59
N ALA A 810 -24.98 39.67 1.90
CA ALA A 810 -24.97 38.65 2.96
C ALA A 810 -26.16 37.66 2.85
N ARG A 811 -26.77 37.54 1.66
CA ARG A 811 -27.94 36.71 1.44
C ARG A 811 -27.52 35.25 1.36
N ARG A 812 -28.13 34.44 2.23
CA ARG A 812 -28.12 32.99 2.12
C ARG A 812 -29.47 32.56 1.57
N SER A 813 -29.48 31.60 0.65
CA SER A 813 -30.74 30.92 0.33
C SER A 813 -31.27 30.23 1.59
N SER A 814 -32.55 29.90 1.61
CA SER A 814 -33.03 28.89 2.55
C SER A 814 -32.29 27.58 2.31
N TRP A 815 -32.13 26.80 3.37
CA TRP A 815 -31.75 25.40 3.23
C TRP A 815 -32.82 24.66 2.44
N VAL A 816 -32.38 23.78 1.56
CA VAL A 816 -33.25 22.92 0.75
C VAL A 816 -32.82 21.48 0.90
N ILE A 817 -33.81 20.58 0.87
CA ILE A 817 -33.57 19.15 0.74
C ILE A 817 -33.30 18.84 -0.73
N ARG A 818 -32.29 18.02 -0.99
CA ARG A 818 -32.06 17.43 -2.31
C ARG A 818 -32.14 15.91 -2.19
N ASP A 819 -32.93 15.33 -3.09
CA ASP A 819 -32.94 13.89 -3.34
C ASP A 819 -31.70 13.56 -4.18
N VAL A 820 -30.64 13.11 -3.49
CA VAL A 820 -29.38 12.67 -4.11
C VAL A 820 -29.31 11.18 -4.23
#